data_AF-A0A2E5SHI0-F1
#
_entry.id   AF-A0A2E5SHI0-F1
#
_cell.length_a   1.000
_cell.length_b   1.000
_cell.length_c   1.000
_cell.angle_alpha   90.00
_cell.angle_beta   90.00
_cell.angle_gamma   90.00
#
_symmetry.space_group_name_H-M   'P 1'
#
loop_
_entity.id
_entity.type
_entity.pdbx_description
1 polymer ?
#
loop_
_entity_poly.entity_id
_entity_poly.type
_entity_poly.pdbx_seq_one_letter_code
_entity_poly.pdbx_strand_id
1 'polypeptide(L)'
;MKILFILIFTTFTFTANITFNVNMEEQDVGNEGPTLWMGHLYPDAGFIMTDDNEDNIWSYTLDLEPGSYTYKFRNGWWDDWNTGNGWEEVPQECEVGQWGDRELIVENDMDITLDVVCFGGCTEECIETIYSNVTFQVDMSDQNLSNDDIVYIQGTLNGWCGYCNPMSDFNGDDIWELTLELPIGEYEYIFTTNGWDGLQGNAPVGSDCDWLQGDSYGNYGFILEEQDLLLGPYCFGTCWETCQPPAEVDVTFNVDMSNENVLDNVYMIGNFQIIPWTTEILPTIMLDNDGDGIYTTTISVLSDDTIEYKFVNGTSVEANSSIGSCGNNPDSTCDFPGPDCNNREFQVPSCEIDESGDCTLEPITTEIDTFNSCELVLADVNFSIDFNYTELPNTDYDQCGVNGSWCATESGDWPGWCLTLSDDDNDNIFTGTLEDVSSGDYEFVVFCSGVADNFSGWGTQLGPDIGSECDWDNSDEYGNYGFSITDSDIDISYCAGSCEDTCSLDCNPDLICAEVLTCFGAELYPTACGPDNCDEPIEDIDGICSDNNIEYAITFDIDGVDECGFVSVTGTFDNWSGWGAHTDNGMTTFITNGEYEYTILCVDTSANEWWNDIWGNSTQFSAPIECDWDSSDEYANYGFTVSDADMTISLCAGGCEETCENVECTANGDTNGDGILNVVDVVSLVGYILGTIEYSENQICAADLNGDTIINVVDIVAVVGLILG
;
A
#
# COMPACT_ATOMS: atom_id res chain seq x y z
N MET A 1 47.14 -19.39 83.31
CA MET A 1 46.58 -18.28 82.53
C MET A 1 46.96 -18.49 81.07
N LYS A 2 46.01 -18.97 80.25
CA LYS A 2 46.03 -18.91 78.79
C LYS A 2 44.59 -18.62 78.39
N ILE A 3 44.38 -17.42 77.86
CA ILE A 3 43.10 -16.89 77.41
C ILE A 3 42.87 -17.47 76.01
N LEU A 4 41.74 -18.14 75.81
CA LEU A 4 41.29 -18.64 74.51
C LEU A 4 40.36 -17.57 73.93
N PHE A 5 40.81 -16.88 72.88
CA PHE A 5 39.99 -15.95 72.10
C PHE A 5 39.11 -16.79 71.15
N ILE A 6 37.79 -16.66 71.28
CA ILE A 6 36.82 -17.14 70.29
C ILE A 6 36.61 -15.97 69.32
N LEU A 7 37.07 -16.11 68.08
CA LEU A 7 36.69 -15.23 66.98
C LEU A 7 35.28 -15.64 66.53
N ILE A 8 34.32 -14.73 66.65
CA ILE A 8 33.02 -14.83 65.98
C ILE A 8 33.22 -14.14 64.62
N PHE A 9 33.22 -14.90 63.53
CA PHE A 9 33.09 -14.35 62.19
C PHE A 9 31.60 -14.06 61.97
N THR A 10 31.21 -12.79 62.06
CA THR A 10 29.96 -12.31 61.45
C THR A 10 30.23 -12.20 59.95
N THR A 11 29.65 -13.11 59.16
CA THR A 11 29.54 -12.94 57.71
C THR A 11 28.59 -11.78 57.46
N PHE A 12 29.11 -10.66 56.94
CA PHE A 12 28.25 -9.66 56.31
C PHE A 12 27.84 -10.25 54.96
N THR A 13 26.56 -10.57 54.80
CA THR A 13 25.96 -10.77 53.48
C THR A 13 25.90 -9.39 52.84
N PHE A 14 26.45 -9.28 51.63
CA PHE A 14 26.39 -8.06 50.84
C PHE A 14 25.32 -8.29 49.80
N THR A 15 24.26 -7.49 49.85
CA THR A 15 23.10 -7.56 48.97
C THR A 15 22.89 -6.20 48.32
N ALA A 16 22.27 -6.20 47.14
CA ALA A 16 21.94 -5.01 46.37
C ALA A 16 20.41 -4.86 46.28
N ASN A 17 19.91 -3.64 46.41
CA ASN A 17 18.52 -3.35 46.10
C ASN A 17 18.35 -3.26 44.58
N ILE A 18 17.55 -4.15 44.02
CA ILE A 18 17.25 -4.22 42.59
C ILE A 18 15.81 -3.77 42.37
N THR A 19 15.63 -2.68 41.62
CA THR A 19 14.31 -2.16 41.24
C THR A 19 13.96 -2.64 39.84
N PHE A 20 12.82 -3.31 39.73
CA PHE A 20 12.22 -3.80 38.49
C PHE A 20 11.10 -2.85 38.09
N ASN A 21 11.03 -2.50 36.80
CA ASN A 21 10.03 -1.60 36.25
C ASN A 21 9.37 -2.27 35.02
N VAL A 22 8.06 -2.13 34.88
CA VAL A 22 7.31 -2.60 33.70
C VAL A 22 6.26 -1.57 33.29
N ASN A 23 6.25 -1.20 32.02
CA ASN A 23 5.23 -0.35 31.42
C ASN A 23 4.00 -1.21 31.08
N MET A 24 2.84 -0.83 31.62
CA MET A 24 1.55 -1.52 31.45
C MET A 24 0.53 -0.69 30.67
N GLU A 25 0.95 0.35 29.94
CA GLU A 25 0.06 1.30 29.24
C GLU A 25 -0.93 0.62 28.28
N GLU A 26 -0.48 -0.42 27.57
CA GLU A 26 -1.32 -1.22 26.64
C GLU A 26 -2.10 -2.36 27.31
N GLN A 27 -2.13 -2.43 28.65
CA GLN A 27 -2.71 -3.55 29.38
C GLN A 27 -3.89 -3.10 30.24
N ASP A 28 -4.99 -3.86 30.22
CA ASP A 28 -6.00 -3.76 31.27
C ASP A 28 -5.45 -4.43 32.55
N VAL A 29 -4.90 -3.60 33.44
CA VAL A 29 -4.23 -4.04 34.68
C VAL A 29 -5.20 -4.39 35.82
N GLY A 30 -6.51 -4.21 35.63
CA GLY A 30 -7.50 -4.47 36.66
C GLY A 30 -7.24 -3.72 37.97
N ASN A 31 -7.84 -4.17 39.08
CA ASN A 31 -7.60 -3.55 40.40
C ASN A 31 -6.41 -4.17 41.15
N GLU A 32 -5.93 -5.30 40.65
CA GLU A 32 -4.90 -6.13 41.27
C GLU A 32 -3.49 -5.71 40.85
N GLY A 33 -3.34 -5.12 39.65
CA GLY A 33 -2.05 -4.73 39.08
C GLY A 33 -1.16 -5.91 38.68
N PRO A 34 0.01 -5.65 38.07
CA PRO A 34 0.97 -6.66 37.72
C PRO A 34 1.78 -7.15 38.92
N THR A 35 2.35 -8.34 38.77
CA THR A 35 3.19 -9.00 39.75
C THR A 35 4.54 -9.40 39.15
N LEU A 36 5.62 -9.27 39.93
CA LEU A 36 6.96 -9.73 39.61
C LEU A 36 7.19 -11.13 40.18
N TRP A 37 7.63 -12.06 39.33
CA TRP A 37 7.94 -13.44 39.70
C TRP A 37 9.40 -13.77 39.42
N MET A 38 10.07 -14.43 40.37
CA MET A 38 11.50 -14.77 40.29
C MET A 38 11.66 -16.29 40.30
N GLY A 39 12.32 -16.87 39.30
CA GLY A 39 12.58 -18.31 39.25
C GLY A 39 13.37 -18.83 40.46
N HIS A 40 14.25 -17.98 41.02
CA HIS A 40 15.02 -18.28 42.24
C HIS A 40 14.14 -18.48 43.49
N LEU A 41 12.95 -17.88 43.53
CA LEU A 41 12.05 -17.91 44.67
C LEU A 41 10.92 -18.92 44.50
N TYR A 42 10.93 -19.71 43.43
CA TYR A 42 9.93 -20.75 43.21
C TYR A 42 9.84 -21.72 44.41
N PRO A 43 8.63 -22.09 44.88
CA PRO A 43 7.30 -21.75 44.35
C PRO A 43 6.58 -20.62 45.11
N ASP A 44 7.30 -19.71 45.74
CA ASP A 44 6.68 -18.61 46.49
C ASP A 44 5.89 -17.67 45.55
N ALA A 45 4.84 -17.04 46.08
CA ALA A 45 3.99 -16.14 45.32
C ALA A 45 4.75 -14.89 44.84
N GLY A 46 4.34 -14.36 43.69
CA GLY A 46 4.91 -13.15 43.10
C GLY A 46 4.69 -11.89 43.95
N PHE A 47 5.48 -10.87 43.67
CA PHE A 47 5.46 -9.59 44.36
C PHE A 47 4.52 -8.62 43.64
N ILE A 48 3.56 -8.04 44.37
CA ILE A 48 2.67 -7.02 43.83
C ILE A 48 3.48 -5.74 43.60
N MET A 49 3.46 -5.25 42.36
CA MET A 49 4.14 -4.02 41.98
C MET A 49 3.22 -2.82 42.25
N THR A 50 3.78 -1.61 42.27
CA THR A 50 3.01 -0.38 42.50
C THR A 50 3.32 0.66 41.44
N ASP A 51 2.28 1.36 40.98
CA ASP A 51 2.36 2.60 40.22
C ASP A 51 1.93 3.75 41.16
N ASP A 52 2.91 4.33 41.87
CA ASP A 52 2.66 5.36 42.89
C ASP A 52 2.45 6.76 42.26
N ASN A 53 2.83 6.94 41.00
CA ASN A 53 2.84 8.21 40.27
C ASN A 53 1.82 8.27 39.13
N GLU A 54 1.06 7.19 38.91
CA GLU A 54 0.00 7.08 37.91
C GLU A 54 0.52 7.36 36.48
N ASP A 55 1.71 6.83 36.17
CA ASP A 55 2.33 6.93 34.83
C ASP A 55 2.36 5.60 34.08
N ASN A 56 1.61 4.60 34.54
CA ASN A 56 1.55 3.24 34.00
C ASN A 56 2.86 2.45 34.10
N ILE A 57 3.89 2.97 34.78
CA ILE A 57 5.15 2.27 35.05
C ILE A 57 5.12 1.66 36.45
N TRP A 58 4.90 0.35 36.50
CA TRP A 58 4.79 -0.39 37.74
C TRP A 58 6.16 -0.82 38.23
N SER A 59 6.43 -0.58 39.53
CA SER A 59 7.75 -0.76 40.12
C SER A 59 7.74 -1.70 41.34
N TYR A 60 8.81 -2.48 41.53
CA TYR A 60 9.06 -3.21 42.78
C TYR A 60 10.55 -3.40 43.04
N THR A 61 10.97 -3.29 44.31
CA THR A 61 12.38 -3.41 44.72
C THR A 61 12.63 -4.66 45.57
N LEU A 62 13.61 -5.49 45.19
CA LEU A 62 14.07 -6.68 45.92
C LEU A 62 15.51 -6.53 46.42
N ASP A 63 15.83 -7.18 47.54
CA ASP A 63 17.20 -7.25 48.07
C ASP A 63 17.84 -8.59 47.64
N LEU A 64 18.79 -8.56 46.71
CA LEU A 64 19.39 -9.75 46.08
C LEU A 64 20.89 -9.85 46.34
N GLU A 65 21.41 -11.06 46.54
CA GLU A 65 22.85 -11.34 46.59
C GLU A 65 23.45 -11.37 45.18
N PRO A 66 24.76 -11.13 44.99
CA PRO A 66 25.39 -11.31 43.69
C PRO A 66 25.18 -12.70 43.09
N GLY A 67 24.68 -12.76 41.85
CA GLY A 67 24.26 -13.99 41.17
C GLY A 67 23.54 -13.72 39.85
N SER A 68 23.23 -14.78 39.10
CA SER A 68 22.32 -14.74 37.93
C SER A 68 20.96 -15.27 38.37
N TYR A 69 19.91 -14.56 37.95
CA TYR A 69 18.51 -14.80 38.29
C TYR A 69 17.68 -14.76 37.02
N THR A 70 16.56 -15.47 37.01
CA THR A 70 15.52 -15.30 35.99
C THR A 70 14.24 -14.75 36.60
N TYR A 71 13.50 -13.94 35.84
CA TYR A 71 12.27 -13.32 36.27
C TYR A 71 11.25 -13.15 35.14
N LYS A 72 9.98 -12.97 35.50
CA LYS A 72 8.87 -12.65 34.60
C LYS A 72 7.86 -11.74 35.28
N PHE A 73 7.20 -10.90 34.49
CA PHE A 73 6.02 -10.16 34.89
C PHE A 73 4.76 -10.97 34.62
N ARG A 74 3.72 -10.66 35.39
CA ARG A 74 2.42 -11.30 35.26
C ARG A 74 1.32 -10.30 35.58
N ASN A 75 0.41 -10.06 34.64
CA ASN A 75 -0.76 -9.22 34.84
C ASN A 75 -1.77 -9.92 35.76
N GLY A 76 -2.17 -9.24 36.83
CA GLY A 76 -3.05 -9.74 37.88
C GLY A 76 -2.33 -10.47 39.02
N TRP A 77 -3.03 -10.59 40.15
CA TRP A 77 -2.52 -11.19 41.37
C TRP A 77 -2.89 -12.68 41.51
N TRP A 78 -1.87 -13.52 41.66
CA TRP A 78 -2.01 -14.97 41.86
C TRP A 78 -1.18 -15.44 43.06
N ASP A 79 -1.75 -16.33 43.87
CA ASP A 79 -1.10 -16.88 45.09
C ASP A 79 -0.31 -18.17 44.83
N ASP A 80 -0.38 -18.73 43.62
CA ASP A 80 0.33 -19.93 43.19
C ASP A 80 0.89 -19.77 41.77
N TRP A 81 2.17 -20.11 41.62
CA TRP A 81 2.92 -20.08 40.36
C TRP A 81 2.24 -20.84 39.22
N ASN A 82 1.67 -22.02 39.50
CA ASN A 82 1.18 -22.96 38.48
C ASN A 82 -0.31 -22.79 38.16
N THR A 83 -0.95 -21.73 38.65
CA THR A 83 -2.39 -21.49 38.43
C THR A 83 -2.67 -20.09 37.93
N GLY A 84 -3.73 -19.94 37.14
CA GLY A 84 -4.16 -18.67 36.54
C GLY A 84 -3.58 -18.41 35.15
N ASN A 85 -3.86 -17.23 34.61
CA ASN A 85 -3.37 -16.70 33.33
C ASN A 85 -2.57 -15.39 33.56
N GLY A 86 -2.28 -14.65 32.47
CA GLY A 86 -1.69 -13.31 32.54
C GLY A 86 -0.16 -13.28 32.60
N TRP A 87 0.53 -14.36 32.28
CA TRP A 87 1.98 -14.31 32.09
C TRP A 87 2.32 -13.43 30.88
N GLU A 88 3.39 -12.66 30.97
CA GLU A 88 3.96 -12.04 29.77
C GLU A 88 4.57 -13.12 28.84
N GLU A 89 4.51 -12.88 27.54
CA GLU A 89 5.29 -13.61 26.54
C GLU A 89 6.48 -12.74 26.17
N VAL A 90 7.70 -13.19 26.47
CA VAL A 90 8.92 -12.40 26.27
C VAL A 90 9.45 -12.67 24.86
N PRO A 91 9.77 -11.65 24.04
CA PRO A 91 10.28 -11.87 22.71
C PRO A 91 11.61 -12.62 22.71
N GLN A 92 11.86 -13.40 21.66
CA GLN A 92 13.00 -14.33 21.59
C GLN A 92 14.36 -13.63 21.79
N GLU A 93 14.48 -12.37 21.36
CA GLU A 93 15.68 -11.55 21.48
C GLU A 93 16.07 -11.19 22.92
N CYS A 94 15.11 -11.21 23.86
CA CYS A 94 15.36 -10.92 25.27
C CYS A 94 14.87 -12.00 26.25
N GLU A 95 14.44 -13.15 25.74
CA GLU A 95 14.10 -14.32 26.55
C GLU A 95 15.32 -15.22 26.82
N VAL A 96 15.27 -15.96 27.93
CA VAL A 96 16.23 -17.01 28.28
C VAL A 96 15.53 -18.26 28.79
N GLY A 97 16.10 -19.41 28.44
CA GLY A 97 15.70 -20.71 28.96
C GLY A 97 14.36 -21.22 28.40
N GLN A 98 13.97 -22.43 28.81
CA GLN A 98 12.84 -23.16 28.25
C GLN A 98 11.43 -22.62 28.65
N TRP A 99 11.38 -21.55 29.44
CA TRP A 99 10.15 -20.96 29.97
C TRP A 99 9.96 -19.51 29.50
N GLY A 100 10.85 -19.02 28.64
CA GLY A 100 10.87 -17.65 28.13
C GLY A 100 11.01 -16.61 29.23
N ASP A 101 11.94 -16.80 30.17
CA ASP A 101 12.14 -15.85 31.27
C ASP A 101 13.06 -14.70 30.86
N ARG A 102 13.08 -13.59 31.60
CA ARG A 102 14.11 -12.54 31.49
C ARG A 102 15.32 -12.87 32.36
N GLU A 103 16.54 -12.45 31.98
CA GLU A 103 17.76 -12.64 32.81
C GLU A 103 18.15 -11.37 33.58
N LEU A 104 18.59 -11.55 34.83
CA LEU A 104 19.21 -10.52 35.66
C LEU A 104 20.55 -11.02 36.21
N ILE A 105 21.62 -10.27 35.99
CA ILE A 105 22.94 -10.52 36.59
C ILE A 105 23.28 -9.43 37.62
N VAL A 106 23.38 -9.83 38.89
CA VAL A 106 23.83 -8.97 40.00
C VAL A 106 25.31 -9.22 40.24
N GLU A 107 26.18 -8.27 39.89
CA GLU A 107 27.63 -8.47 39.97
C GLU A 107 28.22 -8.18 41.35
N ASN A 108 27.64 -7.23 42.09
CA ASN A 108 28.16 -6.71 43.35
C ASN A 108 27.04 -6.17 44.25
N ASP A 109 27.40 -5.44 45.31
CA ASP A 109 26.51 -4.92 46.34
C ASP A 109 26.04 -3.48 46.10
N MET A 110 26.13 -3.00 44.85
CA MET A 110 25.56 -1.73 44.44
C MET A 110 24.11 -1.91 43.99
N ASP A 111 23.24 -1.02 44.47
CA ASP A 111 21.85 -0.95 44.04
C ASP A 111 21.74 -0.76 42.51
N ILE A 112 20.78 -1.43 41.89
CA ILE A 112 20.53 -1.39 40.44
C ILE A 112 19.06 -1.04 40.24
N THR A 113 18.79 -0.10 39.34
CA THR A 113 17.45 0.08 38.76
C THR A 113 17.53 -0.45 37.34
N LEU A 114 16.70 -1.43 37.02
CA LEU A 114 16.59 -1.96 35.67
C LEU A 114 15.84 -0.95 34.79
N ASP A 115 16.18 -0.93 33.51
CA ASP A 115 15.47 -0.11 32.53
C ASP A 115 13.99 -0.52 32.47
N VAL A 116 13.13 0.44 32.11
CA VAL A 116 11.70 0.17 31.92
C VAL A 116 11.53 -0.69 30.67
N VAL A 117 10.67 -1.69 30.75
CA VAL A 117 10.30 -2.55 29.62
C VAL A 117 8.79 -2.60 29.51
N CYS A 118 8.24 -2.58 28.29
CA CYS A 118 6.83 -2.88 28.08
C CYS A 118 6.51 -4.32 28.51
N PHE A 119 5.31 -4.54 29.03
CA PHE A 119 4.82 -5.87 29.35
C PHE A 119 4.83 -6.76 28.09
N GLY A 120 5.64 -7.83 28.10
CA GLY A 120 5.87 -8.65 26.91
C GLY A 120 6.78 -8.04 25.83
N GLY A 121 7.49 -6.94 26.12
CA GLY A 121 8.45 -6.30 25.21
C GLY A 121 9.89 -6.30 25.73
N CYS A 122 10.85 -5.93 24.88
CA CYS A 122 12.27 -5.82 25.24
C CYS A 122 12.74 -4.37 25.49
N THR A 123 11.91 -3.38 25.14
CA THR A 123 12.17 -1.93 25.25
C THR A 123 11.08 -1.23 26.05
N GLU A 124 11.28 0.03 26.42
CA GLU A 124 10.30 0.85 27.17
C GLU A 124 9.03 1.14 26.36
N GLU A 125 9.16 1.31 25.04
CA GLU A 125 8.04 1.57 24.13
C GLU A 125 7.18 0.32 23.97
N CYS A 126 5.89 0.47 24.23
CA CYS A 126 4.91 -0.55 23.93
C CYS A 126 4.56 -0.47 22.44
N ILE A 127 5.28 -1.27 21.64
CA ILE A 127 5.03 -1.39 20.20
C ILE A 127 4.08 -2.58 20.00
N GLU A 128 2.97 -2.36 19.29
CA GLU A 128 2.11 -3.45 18.85
C GLU A 128 2.90 -4.35 17.90
N THR A 129 3.03 -5.62 18.26
CA THR A 129 3.69 -6.59 17.37
C THR A 129 2.67 -7.01 16.32
N ILE A 130 2.89 -6.60 15.08
CA ILE A 130 2.05 -6.98 13.94
C ILE A 130 2.45 -8.40 13.51
N TYR A 131 1.46 -9.24 13.26
CA TYR A 131 1.64 -10.60 12.77
C TYR A 131 1.02 -10.74 11.38
N SER A 132 1.69 -11.51 10.53
CA SER A 132 1.21 -11.88 9.18
C SER A 132 1.39 -13.38 8.96
N ASN A 133 0.59 -13.98 8.08
CA ASN A 133 0.74 -15.39 7.75
C ASN A 133 1.82 -15.60 6.69
N VAL A 134 2.67 -16.60 6.91
CA VAL A 134 3.66 -17.05 5.93
C VAL A 134 3.37 -18.49 5.57
N THR A 135 3.13 -18.76 4.29
CA THR A 135 2.98 -20.10 3.74
C THR A 135 4.28 -20.54 3.09
N PHE A 136 4.92 -21.55 3.67
CA PHE A 136 6.16 -22.14 3.15
C PHE A 136 5.83 -23.35 2.27
N GLN A 137 6.45 -23.43 1.10
CA GLN A 137 6.30 -24.54 0.17
C GLN A 137 7.67 -25.09 -0.27
N VAL A 138 7.78 -26.42 -0.36
CA VAL A 138 8.98 -27.09 -0.89
C VAL A 138 8.59 -28.28 -1.75
N ASP A 139 9.13 -28.35 -2.97
CA ASP A 139 8.96 -29.47 -3.89
C ASP A 139 9.95 -30.59 -3.52
N MET A 140 9.39 -31.76 -3.21
CA MET A 140 10.11 -32.95 -2.79
C MET A 140 10.08 -34.06 -3.85
N SER A 141 9.59 -33.79 -5.06
CA SER A 141 9.37 -34.79 -6.13
C SER A 141 10.65 -35.54 -6.54
N ASP A 142 11.81 -34.90 -6.44
CA ASP A 142 13.12 -35.50 -6.70
C ASP A 142 13.69 -36.30 -5.51
N GLN A 143 13.06 -36.18 -4.34
CA GLN A 143 13.47 -36.89 -3.14
C GLN A 143 12.76 -38.23 -3.05
N ASN A 144 13.54 -39.31 -2.90
CA ASN A 144 12.97 -40.65 -2.73
C ASN A 144 12.54 -40.87 -1.26
N LEU A 145 11.49 -40.17 -0.84
CA LEU A 145 10.91 -40.25 0.51
C LEU A 145 10.24 -41.60 0.76
N SER A 146 10.37 -42.10 2.00
CA SER A 146 9.60 -43.23 2.51
C SER A 146 8.28 -42.74 3.08
N ASN A 147 7.26 -43.61 3.15
CA ASN A 147 5.95 -43.26 3.73
C ASN A 147 5.98 -42.81 5.20
N ASP A 148 7.09 -43.03 5.91
CA ASP A 148 7.27 -42.63 7.31
C ASP A 148 8.11 -41.34 7.44
N ASP A 149 8.61 -40.77 6.33
CA ASP A 149 9.39 -39.54 6.33
C ASP A 149 8.47 -38.31 6.42
N ILE A 150 8.87 -37.31 7.19
CA ILE A 150 8.15 -36.04 7.37
C ILE A 150 9.10 -34.89 7.03
N VAL A 151 8.60 -33.89 6.31
CA VAL A 151 9.34 -32.64 6.02
C VAL A 151 9.12 -31.63 7.13
N TYR A 152 10.16 -30.90 7.49
CA TYR A 152 10.14 -29.88 8.54
C TYR A 152 10.84 -28.63 8.03
N ILE A 153 10.32 -27.47 8.41
CA ILE A 153 11.03 -26.20 8.30
C ILE A 153 11.85 -25.93 9.57
N GLN A 154 13.10 -25.51 9.40
CA GLN A 154 13.98 -25.05 10.48
C GLN A 154 14.36 -23.61 10.21
N GLY A 155 14.35 -22.76 11.22
CA GLY A 155 14.77 -21.38 11.02
C GLY A 155 14.86 -20.59 12.31
N THR A 156 15.09 -19.29 12.18
CA THR A 156 14.96 -18.34 13.29
C THR A 156 13.56 -18.42 13.91
N LEU A 157 12.52 -18.56 13.07
CA LEU A 157 11.11 -18.74 13.43
C LEU A 157 10.80 -19.87 14.43
N ASN A 158 11.67 -20.88 14.57
CA ASN A 158 11.50 -21.95 15.55
C ASN A 158 12.77 -22.26 16.36
N GLY A 159 13.74 -21.35 16.35
CA GLY A 159 15.01 -21.54 17.05
C GLY A 159 15.75 -22.80 16.63
N TRP A 160 15.64 -23.22 15.36
CA TRP A 160 16.38 -24.37 14.81
C TRP A 160 16.13 -25.70 15.55
N CYS A 161 14.91 -25.91 16.05
CA CYS A 161 14.61 -26.95 17.03
C CYS A 161 14.62 -28.40 16.49
N GLY A 162 14.65 -28.61 15.18
CA GLY A 162 14.73 -29.92 14.52
C GLY A 162 13.39 -30.60 14.29
N TYR A 163 12.55 -30.78 15.31
CA TYR A 163 11.29 -31.54 15.16
C TYR A 163 10.02 -30.68 15.28
N CYS A 164 10.13 -29.35 15.28
CA CYS A 164 8.97 -28.45 15.26
C CYS A 164 8.57 -28.13 13.82
N ASN A 165 7.33 -27.67 13.65
CA ASN A 165 6.79 -27.22 12.36
C ASN A 165 6.86 -28.30 11.26
N PRO A 166 6.27 -29.49 11.50
CA PRO A 166 6.12 -30.49 10.44
C PRO A 166 5.20 -29.94 9.34
N MET A 167 5.65 -30.05 8.10
CA MET A 167 4.89 -29.69 6.92
C MET A 167 3.99 -30.86 6.48
N SER A 168 3.10 -30.61 5.53
CA SER A 168 2.19 -31.63 4.98
C SER A 168 2.04 -31.53 3.47
N ASP A 169 1.99 -32.68 2.81
CA ASP A 169 1.52 -32.84 1.44
C ASP A 169 0.12 -33.49 1.47
N PHE A 170 -0.92 -32.67 1.60
CA PHE A 170 -2.29 -33.18 1.74
C PHE A 170 -2.94 -33.57 0.41
N ASN A 171 -2.52 -32.94 -0.69
CA ASN A 171 -3.09 -33.12 -2.02
C ASN A 171 -2.36 -34.25 -2.81
N GLY A 172 -1.18 -34.69 -2.35
CA GLY A 172 -0.39 -35.77 -2.92
C GLY A 172 0.32 -35.38 -4.21
N ASP A 173 0.71 -34.12 -4.36
CA ASP A 173 1.44 -33.59 -5.52
C ASP A 173 2.96 -33.49 -5.30
N ASP A 174 3.46 -34.02 -4.17
CA ASP A 174 4.85 -33.98 -3.73
C ASP A 174 5.36 -32.57 -3.33
N ILE A 175 4.48 -31.56 -3.26
CA ILE A 175 4.75 -30.23 -2.68
C ILE A 175 4.30 -30.22 -1.23
N TRP A 176 5.23 -29.97 -0.32
CA TRP A 176 4.96 -29.92 1.11
C TRP A 176 4.74 -28.48 1.55
N GLU A 177 3.67 -28.25 2.31
CA GLU A 177 3.21 -26.91 2.69
C GLU A 177 3.04 -26.76 4.21
N LEU A 178 3.27 -25.54 4.72
CA LEU A 178 2.93 -25.14 6.10
C LEU A 178 2.72 -23.63 6.19
N THR A 179 1.61 -23.21 6.79
CA THR A 179 1.33 -21.80 7.12
C THR A 179 1.60 -21.52 8.60
N LEU A 180 2.34 -20.45 8.89
CA LEU A 180 2.67 -19.97 10.23
C LEU A 180 2.32 -18.49 10.36
N GLU A 181 1.71 -18.09 11.47
CA GLU A 181 1.52 -16.70 11.86
C GLU A 181 2.81 -16.22 12.57
N LEU A 182 3.51 -15.27 11.97
CA LEU A 182 4.83 -14.79 12.42
C LEU A 182 4.80 -13.27 12.58
N PRO A 183 5.54 -12.70 13.55
CA PRO A 183 5.65 -11.26 13.66
C PRO A 183 6.42 -10.68 12.47
N ILE A 184 6.16 -9.42 12.10
CA ILE A 184 6.95 -8.73 11.07
C ILE A 184 8.45 -8.74 11.42
N GLY A 185 9.32 -8.88 10.42
CA GLY A 185 10.76 -8.98 10.64
C GLY A 185 11.51 -9.83 9.62
N GLU A 186 12.81 -10.04 9.87
CA GLU A 186 13.69 -10.82 9.00
C GLU A 186 13.83 -12.26 9.50
N TYR A 187 13.75 -13.22 8.57
CA TYR A 187 13.79 -14.63 8.89
C TYR A 187 14.76 -15.39 7.99
N GLU A 188 15.47 -16.35 8.58
CA GLU A 188 16.27 -17.34 7.87
C GLU A 188 15.70 -18.74 8.10
N TYR A 189 15.69 -19.58 7.07
CA TYR A 189 15.17 -20.94 7.17
C TYR A 189 15.83 -21.93 6.20
N ILE A 190 15.65 -23.23 6.48
CA ILE A 190 15.97 -24.36 5.61
C ILE A 190 14.89 -25.44 5.72
N PHE A 191 14.86 -26.36 4.76
CA PHE A 191 14.02 -27.55 4.82
C PHE A 191 14.82 -28.77 5.28
N THR A 192 14.18 -29.67 6.03
CA THR A 192 14.78 -30.91 6.50
C THR A 192 13.80 -32.07 6.41
N THR A 193 14.29 -33.30 6.33
CA THR A 193 13.48 -34.50 6.49
C THR A 193 13.78 -35.15 7.84
N ASN A 194 12.75 -35.55 8.59
CA ASN A 194 12.91 -36.19 9.91
C ASN A 194 13.79 -35.38 10.89
N GLY A 195 13.61 -34.06 10.89
CA GLY A 195 14.43 -33.10 11.61
C GLY A 195 15.92 -33.16 11.25
N TRP A 196 16.80 -33.00 12.24
CA TRP A 196 18.26 -32.99 12.01
C TRP A 196 18.85 -34.37 11.66
N ASP A 197 18.07 -35.45 11.76
CA ASP A 197 18.52 -36.83 11.52
C ASP A 197 18.39 -37.26 10.04
N GLY A 198 17.69 -36.50 9.19
CA GLY A 198 17.56 -36.79 7.75
C GLY A 198 18.31 -35.82 6.84
N LEU A 199 17.79 -35.64 5.63
CA LEU A 199 18.34 -34.75 4.61
C LEU A 199 18.11 -33.29 4.99
N GLN A 200 19.02 -32.42 4.57
CA GLN A 200 18.95 -30.97 4.74
C GLN A 200 18.96 -30.33 3.35
N GLY A 201 17.94 -29.53 3.07
CA GLY A 201 17.73 -28.77 1.85
C GLY A 201 18.04 -27.31 2.14
N ASN A 202 19.33 -26.98 2.04
CA ASN A 202 19.87 -25.63 2.19
C ASN A 202 19.85 -24.90 0.85
N ALA A 203 19.79 -23.57 0.89
CA ALA A 203 20.13 -22.78 -0.28
C ALA A 203 21.59 -23.08 -0.70
N PRO A 204 21.91 -23.18 -2.00
CA PRO A 204 23.28 -23.30 -2.44
C PRO A 204 24.12 -22.11 -1.96
N VAL A 205 25.23 -22.36 -1.27
CA VAL A 205 26.07 -21.30 -0.68
C VAL A 205 26.56 -20.32 -1.75
N GLY A 206 26.28 -19.03 -1.53
CA GLY A 206 26.64 -17.93 -2.43
C GLY A 206 25.77 -17.81 -3.68
N SER A 207 24.61 -18.47 -3.72
CA SER A 207 23.61 -18.31 -4.78
C SER A 207 22.64 -17.17 -4.46
N ASP A 208 21.77 -16.84 -5.42
CA ASP A 208 20.84 -15.70 -5.28
C ASP A 208 19.76 -15.91 -4.20
N CYS A 209 19.42 -17.16 -3.88
CA CYS A 209 18.52 -17.48 -2.78
C CYS A 209 19.22 -17.74 -1.43
N ASP A 210 20.55 -17.56 -1.36
CA ASP A 210 21.29 -17.56 -0.11
C ASP A 210 21.22 -16.16 0.52
N TRP A 211 20.42 -16.03 1.57
CA TRP A 211 20.11 -14.77 2.24
C TRP A 211 21.38 -13.96 2.57
N LEU A 212 22.43 -14.66 3.01
CA LEU A 212 23.72 -14.08 3.33
C LEU A 212 24.82 -14.74 2.49
N GLN A 213 24.89 -14.40 1.19
CA GLN A 213 25.89 -14.91 0.23
C GLN A 213 27.35 -14.85 0.70
N GLY A 214 27.67 -13.99 1.68
CA GLY A 214 29.01 -13.84 2.25
C GLY A 214 29.38 -14.86 3.33
N ASP A 215 28.44 -15.71 3.77
CA ASP A 215 28.65 -16.66 4.86
C ASP A 215 28.96 -18.10 4.38
N SER A 216 28.73 -19.11 5.22
CA SER A 216 28.98 -20.52 4.88
C SER A 216 27.82 -21.46 5.20
N TYR A 217 26.65 -20.93 5.55
CA TYR A 217 25.51 -21.69 6.06
C TYR A 217 24.46 -21.98 4.97
N GLY A 218 24.32 -21.13 3.94
CA GLY A 218 23.42 -21.38 2.81
C GLY A 218 21.97 -21.48 3.25
N ASN A 219 21.41 -20.39 3.77
CA ASN A 219 20.05 -20.35 4.29
C ASN A 219 19.15 -19.57 3.32
N TYR A 220 17.91 -20.00 3.16
CA TYR A 220 16.89 -19.15 2.55
C TYR A 220 16.55 -18.01 3.53
N GLY A 221 16.07 -16.88 3.02
CA GLY A 221 15.59 -15.80 3.87
C GLY A 221 14.49 -14.98 3.23
N PHE A 222 13.79 -14.23 4.07
CA PHE A 222 12.72 -13.32 3.66
C PHE A 222 12.53 -12.22 4.71
N ILE A 223 11.92 -11.11 4.27
CA ILE A 223 11.41 -10.04 5.12
C ILE A 223 9.90 -10.18 5.16
N LEU A 224 9.32 -10.21 6.36
CA LEU A 224 7.88 -10.21 6.57
C LEU A 224 7.41 -8.82 6.96
N GLU A 225 6.45 -8.30 6.20
CA GLU A 225 5.77 -7.02 6.44
C GLU A 225 4.30 -7.29 6.79
N GLU A 226 3.42 -6.29 6.68
CA GLU A 226 2.02 -6.38 7.12
C GLU A 226 1.12 -7.25 6.20
N GLN A 227 1.65 -7.79 5.11
CA GLN A 227 0.91 -8.64 4.18
C GLN A 227 1.31 -10.11 4.32
N ASP A 228 0.32 -11.00 4.14
CA ASP A 228 0.55 -12.44 4.08
C ASP A 228 1.50 -12.79 2.92
N LEU A 229 2.42 -13.72 3.17
CA LEU A 229 3.48 -14.10 2.22
C LEU A 229 3.38 -15.57 1.81
N LEU A 230 3.54 -15.83 0.52
CA LEU A 230 3.68 -17.18 -0.05
C LEU A 230 5.12 -17.38 -0.53
N LEU A 231 5.82 -18.38 0.03
CA LEU A 231 7.23 -18.67 -0.26
C LEU A 231 7.38 -20.03 -0.94
N GLY A 232 8.10 -20.05 -2.06
CA GLY A 232 8.32 -21.26 -2.86
C GLY A 232 7.19 -21.51 -3.88
N PRO A 233 7.07 -22.74 -4.40
CA PRO A 233 7.80 -23.95 -4.01
C PRO A 233 9.23 -23.97 -4.56
N TYR A 234 10.24 -24.10 -3.69
CA TYR A 234 11.60 -24.43 -4.16
C TYR A 234 11.78 -25.93 -4.23
N CYS A 235 12.50 -26.43 -5.24
CA CYS A 235 13.00 -27.79 -5.22
C CYS A 235 14.01 -27.96 -4.08
N PHE A 236 13.83 -29.03 -3.31
CA PHE A 236 14.57 -29.30 -2.08
C PHE A 236 16.10 -29.10 -2.21
N GLY A 237 16.63 -28.08 -1.55
CA GLY A 237 18.07 -27.78 -1.51
C GLY A 237 18.61 -27.01 -2.72
N THR A 238 17.73 -26.32 -3.44
CA THR A 238 18.06 -25.51 -4.61
C THR A 238 17.36 -24.14 -4.53
N CYS A 239 17.66 -23.25 -5.48
CA CYS A 239 16.89 -22.02 -5.70
C CYS A 239 15.82 -22.17 -6.80
N TRP A 240 15.61 -23.39 -7.33
CA TRP A 240 14.78 -23.60 -8.51
C TRP A 240 13.34 -23.84 -8.11
N GLU A 241 12.39 -23.23 -8.81
CA GLU A 241 10.95 -23.45 -8.56
C GLU A 241 10.46 -24.82 -9.04
N THR A 242 11.27 -25.50 -9.86
CA THR A 242 11.00 -26.85 -10.32
C THR A 242 12.17 -27.76 -10.00
N CYS A 243 11.88 -29.02 -9.71
CA CYS A 243 12.91 -30.05 -9.55
C CYS A 243 13.50 -30.52 -10.88
N GLN A 244 13.88 -29.57 -11.75
CA GLN A 244 14.61 -29.80 -12.97
C GLN A 244 15.74 -28.77 -13.08
N PRO A 245 16.98 -29.18 -13.39
CA PRO A 245 18.05 -28.22 -13.58
C PRO A 245 17.76 -27.34 -14.80
N PRO A 246 18.04 -26.04 -14.75
CA PRO A 246 17.82 -25.14 -15.87
C PRO A 246 18.70 -25.54 -17.07
N ALA A 247 18.23 -25.24 -18.27
CA ALA A 247 18.91 -25.62 -19.50
C ALA A 247 20.02 -24.62 -19.83
N GLU A 248 21.22 -25.09 -20.16
CA GLU A 248 22.23 -24.24 -20.80
C GLU A 248 21.75 -23.85 -22.21
N VAL A 249 21.66 -22.55 -22.49
CA VAL A 249 21.25 -21.99 -23.78
C VAL A 249 22.29 -21.00 -24.32
N ASP A 250 22.54 -21.06 -25.63
CA ASP A 250 23.34 -20.08 -26.34
C ASP A 250 22.46 -18.90 -26.76
N VAL A 251 22.71 -17.70 -26.23
CA VAL A 251 22.01 -16.46 -26.57
C VAL A 251 22.91 -15.56 -27.40
N THR A 252 22.43 -15.18 -28.59
CA THR A 252 23.15 -14.34 -29.54
C THR A 252 22.63 -12.91 -29.50
N PHE A 253 23.50 -11.98 -29.12
CA PHE A 253 23.23 -10.55 -29.04
C PHE A 253 23.77 -9.80 -30.25
N ASN A 254 23.03 -8.79 -30.72
CA ASN A 254 23.35 -8.01 -31.91
C ASN A 254 23.26 -6.51 -31.62
N VAL A 255 24.25 -5.74 -32.07
CA VAL A 255 24.22 -4.27 -32.00
C VAL A 255 24.58 -3.63 -33.34
N ASP A 256 23.74 -2.75 -33.86
CA ASP A 256 23.97 -1.91 -35.01
C ASP A 256 24.86 -0.73 -34.64
N MET A 257 26.06 -0.71 -35.20
CA MET A 257 27.07 0.34 -35.04
C MET A 257 27.17 1.24 -36.27
N SER A 258 26.23 1.17 -37.22
CA SER A 258 26.29 1.87 -38.51
C SER A 258 26.35 3.40 -38.40
N ASN A 259 25.82 3.95 -37.30
CA ASN A 259 25.84 5.38 -36.99
C ASN A 259 27.08 5.81 -36.19
N GLU A 260 27.89 4.86 -35.77
CA GLU A 260 29.02 5.07 -34.87
C GLU A 260 30.36 5.00 -35.60
N ASN A 261 31.35 5.71 -35.06
CA ASN A 261 32.73 5.56 -35.52
C ASN A 261 33.46 4.54 -34.63
N VAL A 262 33.46 3.28 -35.05
CA VAL A 262 34.14 2.19 -34.33
C VAL A 262 35.67 2.33 -34.50
N LEU A 263 36.33 2.85 -33.45
CA LEU A 263 37.78 3.14 -33.45
C LEU A 263 38.63 1.99 -32.90
N ASP A 264 38.02 1.09 -32.12
CA ASP A 264 38.63 -0.10 -31.51
C ASP A 264 37.62 -1.27 -31.55
N ASN A 265 37.70 -2.27 -30.67
CA ASN A 265 36.70 -3.34 -30.61
C ASN A 265 35.36 -2.86 -30.02
N VAL A 266 34.30 -3.59 -30.37
CA VAL A 266 32.98 -3.50 -29.73
C VAL A 266 32.88 -4.62 -28.70
N TYR A 267 32.33 -4.32 -27.53
CA TYR A 267 32.16 -5.27 -26.43
C TYR A 267 30.73 -5.28 -25.92
N MET A 268 30.37 -6.38 -25.28
CA MET A 268 29.22 -6.49 -24.39
C MET A 268 29.74 -6.76 -22.98
N ILE A 269 29.29 -6.01 -21.99
CA ILE A 269 29.63 -6.21 -20.58
C ILE A 269 28.34 -6.43 -19.78
N GLY A 270 28.40 -7.17 -18.67
CA GLY A 270 27.18 -7.51 -17.93
C GLY A 270 27.39 -8.41 -16.73
N ASN A 271 26.29 -8.80 -16.08
CA ASN A 271 26.26 -9.70 -14.92
C ASN A 271 26.72 -11.14 -15.27
N PHE A 272 26.51 -11.57 -16.52
CA PHE A 272 26.90 -12.89 -17.05
C PHE A 272 28.43 -13.14 -17.11
N GLN A 273 29.27 -12.11 -16.90
CA GLN A 273 30.73 -12.26 -16.94
C GLN A 273 31.28 -12.78 -15.60
N ILE A 274 32.37 -13.56 -15.65
CA ILE A 274 33.07 -14.07 -14.43
C ILE A 274 33.50 -12.93 -13.50
N ILE A 275 33.96 -11.82 -14.09
CA ILE A 275 34.07 -10.54 -13.39
C ILE A 275 33.08 -9.64 -14.10
N PRO A 276 31.94 -9.32 -13.48
CA PRO A 276 30.91 -8.50 -14.10
C PRO A 276 31.42 -7.14 -14.56
N TRP A 277 30.73 -6.57 -15.54
CA TRP A 277 30.83 -5.14 -15.90
C TRP A 277 32.24 -4.66 -16.32
N THR A 278 33.04 -5.50 -16.99
CA THR A 278 34.42 -5.11 -17.37
C THR A 278 34.83 -5.52 -18.79
N THR A 279 35.57 -4.63 -19.46
CA THR A 279 36.23 -4.89 -20.75
C THR A 279 37.69 -5.34 -20.60
N GLU A 280 38.24 -5.34 -19.38
CA GLU A 280 39.68 -5.55 -19.16
C GLU A 280 40.04 -7.01 -18.90
N ILE A 281 39.14 -7.77 -18.28
CA ILE A 281 39.37 -9.16 -17.87
C ILE A 281 38.34 -10.05 -18.55
N LEU A 282 38.80 -10.88 -19.49
CA LEU A 282 37.95 -11.77 -20.29
C LEU A 282 36.75 -11.03 -20.94
N PRO A 283 37.01 -10.00 -21.76
CA PRO A 283 35.94 -9.24 -22.38
C PRO A 283 35.12 -10.08 -23.37
N THR A 284 33.81 -9.82 -23.41
CA THR A 284 32.91 -10.37 -24.42
C THR A 284 32.98 -9.50 -25.67
N ILE A 285 33.85 -9.86 -26.60
CA ILE A 285 34.06 -9.12 -27.85
C ILE A 285 32.93 -9.43 -28.83
N MET A 286 32.31 -8.39 -29.39
CA MET A 286 31.35 -8.52 -30.49
C MET A 286 32.06 -8.33 -31.84
N LEU A 287 31.65 -9.07 -32.86
CA LEU A 287 32.31 -9.12 -34.16
C LEU A 287 31.34 -8.84 -35.31
N ASP A 288 31.75 -7.98 -36.24
CA ASP A 288 31.11 -7.78 -37.55
C ASP A 288 31.91 -8.57 -38.60
N ASN A 289 31.52 -9.83 -38.83
CA ASN A 289 32.28 -10.76 -39.70
C ASN A 289 31.90 -10.64 -41.18
N ASP A 290 30.68 -10.20 -41.49
CA ASP A 290 30.16 -10.05 -42.85
C ASP A 290 30.20 -8.61 -43.37
N GLY A 291 30.54 -7.66 -42.50
CA GLY A 291 30.82 -6.27 -42.84
C GLY A 291 29.55 -5.45 -43.10
N ASP A 292 28.44 -5.81 -42.46
CA ASP A 292 27.15 -5.15 -42.62
C ASP A 292 26.91 -4.01 -41.62
N GLY A 293 27.80 -3.84 -40.64
CA GLY A 293 27.71 -2.84 -39.59
C GLY A 293 27.07 -3.33 -38.28
N ILE A 294 26.58 -4.56 -38.26
CA ILE A 294 26.02 -5.21 -37.08
C ILE A 294 27.11 -6.07 -36.42
N TYR A 295 27.33 -5.83 -35.14
CA TYR A 295 28.29 -6.57 -34.33
C TYR A 295 27.55 -7.61 -33.53
N THR A 296 28.02 -8.86 -33.57
CA THR A 296 27.35 -10.00 -32.94
C THR A 296 28.26 -10.72 -31.95
N THR A 297 27.69 -11.22 -30.85
CA THR A 297 28.34 -12.17 -29.95
C THR A 297 27.35 -13.21 -29.43
N THR A 298 27.83 -14.38 -29.03
CA THR A 298 27.02 -15.43 -28.41
C THR A 298 27.60 -15.76 -27.05
N ILE A 299 26.74 -15.79 -26.03
CA ILE A 299 27.07 -16.21 -24.66
C ILE A 299 26.23 -17.43 -24.29
N SER A 300 26.76 -18.26 -23.38
CA SER A 300 26.04 -19.43 -22.84
C SER A 300 25.60 -19.11 -21.41
N VAL A 301 24.31 -19.20 -21.16
CA VAL A 301 23.62 -18.87 -19.89
C VAL A 301 22.61 -19.97 -19.56
N LEU A 302 21.96 -19.91 -18.41
CA LEU A 302 20.91 -20.86 -18.02
C LEU A 302 19.52 -20.33 -18.39
N SER A 303 18.56 -21.23 -18.58
CA SER A 303 17.15 -20.85 -18.69
C SER A 303 16.69 -20.14 -17.41
N ASP A 304 15.76 -19.20 -17.56
CA ASP A 304 15.25 -18.37 -16.45
C ASP A 304 16.29 -17.38 -15.87
N ASP A 305 17.51 -17.31 -16.41
CA ASP A 305 18.48 -16.28 -16.03
C ASP A 305 18.01 -14.89 -16.52
N THR A 306 18.19 -13.88 -15.67
CA THR A 306 18.12 -12.47 -16.07
C THR A 306 19.50 -11.97 -16.47
N ILE A 307 19.64 -11.48 -17.70
CA ILE A 307 20.90 -10.94 -18.22
C ILE A 307 20.83 -9.42 -18.22
N GLU A 308 21.66 -8.79 -17.40
CA GLU A 308 21.87 -7.34 -17.43
C GLU A 308 23.14 -7.03 -18.20
N TYR A 309 23.07 -6.12 -19.18
CA TYR A 309 24.18 -5.84 -20.08
C TYR A 309 24.25 -4.39 -20.60
N LYS A 310 25.44 -4.02 -21.11
CA LYS A 310 25.69 -2.80 -21.87
C LYS A 310 26.65 -3.05 -23.04
N PHE A 311 26.46 -2.32 -24.12
CA PHE A 311 27.40 -2.26 -25.25
C PHE A 311 28.52 -1.23 -25.00
N VAL A 312 29.72 -1.52 -25.51
CA VAL A 312 30.89 -0.65 -25.37
C VAL A 312 31.62 -0.53 -26.71
N ASN A 313 31.85 0.69 -27.18
CA ASN A 313 32.67 1.00 -28.35
C ASN A 313 34.06 1.48 -27.90
N GLY A 314 35.05 0.59 -27.91
CA GLY A 314 36.40 0.84 -27.41
C GLY A 314 36.41 1.10 -25.91
N THR A 315 36.48 2.38 -25.51
CA THR A 315 36.39 2.80 -24.10
C THR A 315 35.10 3.56 -23.79
N SER A 316 34.24 3.76 -24.79
CA SER A 316 32.96 4.46 -24.62
C SER A 316 31.89 3.43 -24.33
N VAL A 317 31.36 3.42 -23.11
CA VAL A 317 30.16 2.66 -22.77
C VAL A 317 28.96 3.36 -23.41
N GLU A 318 27.94 2.61 -23.82
CA GLU A 318 26.71 3.21 -24.33
C GLU A 318 26.08 4.15 -23.28
N ALA A 319 25.57 5.29 -23.74
CA ALA A 319 24.96 6.30 -22.91
C ALA A 319 23.57 5.85 -22.42
N ASN A 320 23.21 6.29 -21.22
CA ASN A 320 21.81 6.30 -20.81
C ASN A 320 21.12 7.41 -21.61
N SER A 321 20.24 7.07 -22.56
CA SER A 321 19.17 7.98 -22.93
C SER A 321 18.14 7.96 -21.79
N SER A 322 17.48 9.08 -21.54
CA SER A 322 16.60 9.37 -20.39
C SER A 322 15.69 8.21 -19.94
N ILE A 323 15.46 8.16 -18.62
CA ILE A 323 14.87 7.11 -17.77
C ILE A 323 13.75 6.31 -18.49
N GLY A 324 13.74 4.98 -18.42
CA GLY A 324 12.54 4.19 -18.81
C GLY A 324 12.57 3.30 -20.05
N SER A 325 13.72 2.87 -20.60
CA SER A 325 13.74 1.66 -21.47
C SER A 325 15.12 1.00 -21.67
N CYS A 326 15.94 0.93 -20.61
CA CYS A 326 17.13 0.09 -20.55
C CYS A 326 17.55 -0.21 -19.09
N GLY A 327 16.67 -0.74 -18.21
CA GLY A 327 17.08 -1.29 -16.90
C GLY A 327 16.14 -1.17 -15.70
N ASN A 328 16.57 -1.81 -14.59
CA ASN A 328 15.81 -2.11 -13.36
C ASN A 328 15.82 -1.02 -12.28
N ASN A 329 16.54 0.09 -12.49
CA ASN A 329 16.68 1.15 -11.48
C ASN A 329 16.58 2.55 -12.11
N PRO A 330 15.48 3.29 -11.87
CA PRO A 330 15.23 4.61 -12.44
C PRO A 330 16.20 5.70 -11.92
N ASP A 331 16.87 5.50 -10.77
CA ASP A 331 17.61 6.56 -10.07
C ASP A 331 19.12 6.66 -10.43
N SER A 332 19.59 5.93 -11.44
CA SER A 332 21.04 5.73 -11.65
C SER A 332 21.62 6.31 -12.95
N THR A 333 22.08 7.56 -12.90
CA THR A 333 23.01 8.11 -13.91
C THR A 333 24.44 7.71 -13.55
N CYS A 334 25.04 6.72 -14.22
CA CYS A 334 26.35 6.23 -13.80
C CYS A 334 27.37 6.11 -14.95
N ASP A 335 28.51 6.80 -14.78
CA ASP A 335 29.73 6.68 -15.57
C ASP A 335 30.45 5.32 -15.39
N PHE A 336 29.98 4.50 -14.44
CA PHE A 336 30.53 3.18 -14.10
C PHE A 336 29.44 2.11 -14.23
N PRO A 337 29.58 1.10 -15.09
CA PRO A 337 28.59 0.03 -15.22
C PRO A 337 28.55 -0.87 -13.97
N GLY A 338 27.36 -1.31 -13.56
CA GLY A 338 27.11 -2.05 -12.31
C GLY A 338 25.61 -2.38 -12.09
N PRO A 339 25.24 -3.12 -11.03
CA PRO A 339 23.84 -3.43 -10.71
C PRO A 339 23.01 -2.18 -10.36
N ASP A 340 23.66 -1.15 -9.81
CA ASP A 340 23.03 0.14 -9.50
C ASP A 340 23.01 1.06 -10.74
N CYS A 341 22.88 0.52 -11.95
CA CYS A 341 22.89 1.29 -13.19
C CYS A 341 21.73 0.89 -14.09
N ASN A 342 21.24 1.83 -14.89
CA ASN A 342 20.28 1.52 -15.94
C ASN A 342 20.97 0.68 -17.04
N ASN A 343 20.83 -0.64 -16.97
CA ASN A 343 21.41 -1.62 -17.91
C ASN A 343 20.34 -2.28 -18.78
N ARG A 344 20.65 -2.60 -20.04
CA ARG A 344 19.74 -3.42 -20.86
C ARG A 344 19.47 -4.74 -20.13
N GLU A 345 18.24 -5.21 -20.17
CA GLU A 345 17.84 -6.49 -19.60
C GLU A 345 17.37 -7.43 -20.69
N PHE A 346 17.76 -8.70 -20.58
CA PHE A 346 17.19 -9.79 -21.35
C PHE A 346 16.83 -10.95 -20.41
N GLN A 347 15.54 -11.24 -20.31
CA GLN A 347 15.04 -12.42 -19.60
C GLN A 347 15.15 -13.66 -20.48
N VAL A 348 15.93 -14.64 -20.04
CA VAL A 348 16.02 -15.93 -20.74
C VAL A 348 14.73 -16.70 -20.49
N PRO A 349 14.01 -17.15 -21.53
CA PRO A 349 12.79 -17.92 -21.37
C PRO A 349 13.00 -19.21 -20.56
N SER A 350 11.95 -19.66 -19.89
CA SER A 350 11.90 -20.99 -19.30
C SER A 350 12.08 -22.06 -20.35
N CYS A 351 12.74 -23.16 -19.97
CA CYS A 351 12.95 -24.30 -20.85
C CYS A 351 11.68 -25.14 -21.03
N GLU A 352 11.65 -25.92 -22.11
CA GLU A 352 10.61 -26.94 -22.33
C GLU A 352 11.14 -28.33 -21.90
N ILE A 353 10.33 -29.07 -21.14
CA ILE A 353 10.63 -30.45 -20.75
C ILE A 353 10.40 -31.38 -21.95
N ASP A 354 11.44 -32.09 -22.37
CA ASP A 354 11.39 -33.02 -23.49
C ASP A 354 10.72 -34.37 -23.14
N GLU A 355 10.58 -35.26 -24.13
CA GLU A 355 10.01 -36.61 -23.92
C GLU A 355 10.84 -37.50 -22.96
N SER A 356 12.08 -37.11 -22.67
CA SER A 356 13.00 -37.79 -21.76
C SER A 356 12.90 -37.26 -20.33
N GLY A 357 12.17 -36.16 -20.12
CA GLY A 357 12.09 -35.45 -18.86
C GLY A 357 13.22 -34.43 -18.65
N ASP A 358 14.03 -34.13 -19.67
CA ASP A 358 15.12 -33.15 -19.56
C ASP A 358 14.62 -31.76 -20.01
N CYS A 359 14.99 -30.74 -19.25
CA CYS A 359 14.79 -29.33 -19.56
C CYS A 359 15.67 -28.91 -20.75
N THR A 360 15.06 -28.42 -21.83
CA THR A 360 15.78 -28.03 -23.06
C THR A 360 15.28 -26.69 -23.62
N LEU A 361 16.20 -25.90 -24.16
CA LEU A 361 15.89 -24.62 -24.80
C LEU A 361 16.73 -24.47 -26.06
N GLU A 362 16.09 -24.09 -27.18
CA GLU A 362 16.81 -23.86 -28.44
C GLU A 362 17.59 -22.54 -28.38
N PRO A 363 18.71 -22.41 -29.13
CA PRO A 363 19.50 -21.18 -29.15
C PRO A 363 18.67 -19.95 -29.53
N ILE A 364 18.90 -18.84 -28.82
CA ILE A 364 18.14 -17.61 -28.98
C ILE A 364 18.99 -16.58 -29.73
N THR A 365 18.35 -15.75 -30.55
CA THR A 365 18.96 -14.56 -31.15
C THR A 365 18.08 -13.37 -30.81
N THR A 366 18.66 -12.37 -30.16
CA THR A 366 17.94 -11.14 -29.81
C THR A 366 17.71 -10.29 -31.06
N GLU A 367 16.74 -9.38 -30.96
CA GLU A 367 16.57 -8.31 -31.94
C GLU A 367 17.86 -7.46 -32.05
N ILE A 368 17.97 -6.70 -33.14
CA ILE A 368 19.13 -5.85 -33.41
C ILE A 368 18.94 -4.52 -32.68
N ASP A 369 19.69 -4.31 -31.61
CA ASP A 369 19.74 -3.03 -30.89
C ASP A 369 20.56 -2.00 -31.68
N THR A 370 20.21 -0.72 -31.69
CA THR A 370 21.16 0.33 -32.17
C THR A 370 21.97 0.85 -30.99
N PHE A 371 23.28 1.04 -31.18
CA PHE A 371 24.15 1.58 -30.12
C PHE A 371 23.69 2.98 -29.70
N ASN A 372 23.59 3.22 -28.40
CA ASN A 372 23.02 4.45 -27.82
C ASN A 372 21.56 4.74 -28.21
N SER A 373 20.82 3.77 -28.74
CA SER A 373 19.36 3.83 -28.73
C SER A 373 18.86 2.84 -27.69
N CYS A 374 18.45 3.31 -26.53
CA CYS A 374 17.27 2.70 -25.93
C CYS A 374 16.13 3.08 -26.86
N GLU A 375 15.22 2.16 -27.17
CA GLU A 375 14.07 2.46 -28.00
C GLU A 375 13.47 3.79 -27.51
N LEU A 376 13.48 4.82 -28.37
CA LEU A 376 12.84 6.08 -28.04
C LEU A 376 11.34 5.79 -28.01
N VAL A 377 10.81 5.43 -26.84
CA VAL A 377 9.41 5.69 -26.56
C VAL A 377 9.31 7.20 -26.54
N LEU A 378 8.69 7.71 -27.61
CA LEU A 378 8.30 9.09 -27.72
C LEU A 378 6.82 9.12 -27.39
N ALA A 379 6.49 9.80 -26.31
CA ALA A 379 5.12 10.02 -25.88
C ALA A 379 4.78 11.50 -26.03
N ASP A 380 3.53 11.78 -26.38
CA ASP A 380 2.98 13.13 -26.32
C ASP A 380 2.47 13.40 -24.89
N VAL A 381 2.85 14.53 -24.30
CA VAL A 381 2.37 14.98 -22.99
C VAL A 381 1.39 16.13 -23.20
N ASN A 382 0.11 15.87 -22.94
CA ASN A 382 -0.96 16.85 -23.09
C ASN A 382 -1.22 17.53 -21.75
N PHE A 383 -0.94 18.83 -21.68
CA PHE A 383 -1.24 19.65 -20.51
C PHE A 383 -2.62 20.28 -20.65
N SER A 384 -3.37 20.28 -19.55
CA SER A 384 -4.64 20.98 -19.34
C SER A 384 -4.59 21.69 -17.99
N ILE A 385 -4.18 22.96 -18.00
CA ILE A 385 -3.99 23.74 -16.78
C ILE A 385 -5.13 24.72 -16.59
N ASP A 386 -5.90 24.50 -15.52
CA ASP A 386 -7.02 25.37 -15.15
C ASP A 386 -6.49 26.60 -14.38
N PHE A 387 -6.86 27.79 -14.85
CA PHE A 387 -6.55 29.07 -14.21
C PHE A 387 -7.78 29.75 -13.61
N ASN A 388 -8.94 29.11 -13.63
CA ASN A 388 -10.14 29.69 -13.01
C ASN A 388 -9.84 30.08 -11.56
N TYR A 389 -10.31 31.26 -11.16
CA TYR A 389 -10.14 31.80 -9.81
C TYR A 389 -8.70 32.14 -9.36
N THR A 390 -7.68 31.98 -10.21
CA THR A 390 -6.26 32.26 -9.88
C THR A 390 -5.82 33.74 -10.05
N GLU A 391 -6.75 34.65 -10.38
CA GLU A 391 -6.48 36.04 -10.84
C GLU A 391 -5.56 36.18 -12.07
N LEU A 392 -5.19 35.06 -12.70
CA LEU A 392 -4.33 34.95 -13.87
C LEU A 392 -5.06 34.19 -15.00
N PRO A 393 -4.64 34.35 -16.25
CA PRO A 393 -3.83 35.46 -16.75
C PRO A 393 -4.51 36.83 -16.55
N ASN A 394 -3.70 37.89 -16.45
CA ASN A 394 -4.20 39.27 -16.35
C ASN A 394 -3.42 40.22 -17.25
N THR A 395 -3.72 41.53 -17.23
CA THR A 395 -3.11 42.48 -18.17
C THR A 395 -1.59 42.66 -18.00
N ASP A 396 -1.05 42.30 -16.84
CA ASP A 396 0.38 42.41 -16.55
C ASP A 396 1.13 41.10 -16.89
N TYR A 397 0.44 39.95 -16.82
CA TYR A 397 0.90 38.59 -17.12
C TYR A 397 -0.13 37.85 -17.99
N ASP A 398 -0.09 38.10 -19.30
CA ASP A 398 -1.13 37.71 -20.25
C ASP A 398 -0.79 36.48 -21.10
N GLN A 399 0.33 35.81 -20.83
CA GLN A 399 0.77 34.60 -21.53
C GLN A 399 1.21 33.53 -20.53
N CYS A 400 0.55 32.38 -20.54
CA CYS A 400 0.83 31.30 -19.61
C CYS A 400 1.46 30.08 -20.30
N GLY A 401 2.17 29.27 -19.54
CA GLY A 401 2.93 28.15 -20.03
C GLY A 401 3.40 27.22 -18.91
N VAL A 402 4.07 26.16 -19.30
CA VAL A 402 4.83 25.28 -18.40
C VAL A 402 6.30 25.32 -18.75
N ASN A 403 7.12 25.33 -17.71
CA ASN A 403 8.57 25.33 -17.77
C ASN A 403 9.06 24.13 -16.98
N GLY A 404 9.87 23.26 -17.57
CA GLY A 404 10.22 21.99 -16.92
C GLY A 404 11.59 21.46 -17.30
N SER A 405 11.95 20.33 -16.71
CA SER A 405 13.30 19.76 -16.84
C SER A 405 13.67 19.37 -18.28
N TRP A 406 12.70 19.07 -19.15
CA TRP A 406 12.92 18.68 -20.56
C TRP A 406 13.59 19.77 -21.43
N CYS A 407 13.52 21.03 -21.01
CA CYS A 407 14.12 22.16 -21.73
C CYS A 407 15.30 22.77 -20.96
N ALA A 408 15.75 22.14 -19.88
CA ALA A 408 16.87 22.59 -19.08
C ALA A 408 18.15 22.72 -19.93
N THR A 409 18.98 23.69 -19.59
CA THR A 409 20.29 23.87 -20.21
C THR A 409 21.27 22.79 -19.76
N GLU A 410 22.44 22.68 -20.41
CA GLU A 410 23.50 21.74 -20.00
C GLU A 410 23.96 21.95 -18.53
N SER A 411 23.67 23.10 -17.91
CA SER A 411 23.94 23.38 -16.49
C SER A 411 22.79 23.02 -15.55
N GLY A 412 21.68 22.50 -16.06
CA GLY A 412 20.46 22.19 -15.31
C GLY A 412 19.50 23.37 -15.15
N ASP A 413 19.84 24.56 -15.64
CA ASP A 413 18.99 25.74 -15.47
C ASP A 413 17.81 25.72 -16.46
N TRP A 414 16.60 25.95 -15.96
CA TRP A 414 15.39 26.04 -16.79
C TRP A 414 15.32 27.42 -17.49
N PRO A 415 14.94 27.49 -18.77
CA PRO A 415 15.01 28.74 -19.53
C PRO A 415 13.75 29.62 -19.42
N GLY A 416 12.66 29.15 -18.82
CA GLY A 416 11.38 29.88 -18.69
C GLY A 416 10.38 29.50 -19.79
N TRP A 417 10.68 29.92 -21.03
CA TRP A 417 9.79 29.63 -22.17
C TRP A 417 10.03 28.25 -22.77
N CYS A 418 9.36 27.22 -22.23
CA CYS A 418 9.47 25.85 -22.76
C CYS A 418 8.25 25.44 -23.56
N LEU A 419 7.07 25.36 -22.92
CA LEU A 419 5.81 25.15 -23.61
C LEU A 419 4.87 26.32 -23.28
N THR A 420 4.37 26.99 -24.32
CA THR A 420 3.31 27.98 -24.18
C THR A 420 1.98 27.29 -24.33
N LEU A 421 1.06 27.54 -23.39
CA LEU A 421 -0.29 26.99 -23.44
C LEU A 421 -1.25 28.01 -24.06
N SER A 422 -2.37 27.53 -24.60
CA SER A 422 -3.40 28.33 -25.23
C SER A 422 -4.79 28.04 -24.66
N ASP A 423 -5.56 29.09 -24.44
CA ASP A 423 -6.98 29.06 -24.14
C ASP A 423 -7.75 29.47 -25.41
N ASP A 424 -8.07 28.47 -26.24
CA ASP A 424 -8.65 28.66 -27.57
C ASP A 424 -10.17 28.87 -27.53
N ASP A 425 -10.85 28.41 -26.48
CA ASP A 425 -12.30 28.49 -26.29
C ASP A 425 -12.75 29.45 -25.17
N ASN A 426 -11.81 30.12 -24.51
CA ASN A 426 -12.04 31.19 -23.55
C ASN A 426 -12.74 30.76 -22.26
N ASP A 427 -12.38 29.57 -21.75
CA ASP A 427 -12.85 29.03 -20.46
C ASP A 427 -11.81 29.13 -19.32
N ASN A 428 -10.65 29.75 -19.59
CA ASN A 428 -9.46 29.83 -18.72
C ASN A 428 -8.79 28.47 -18.43
N ILE A 429 -9.08 27.43 -19.21
CA ILE A 429 -8.33 26.18 -19.19
C ILE A 429 -7.33 26.22 -20.35
N PHE A 430 -6.06 26.33 -19.98
CA PHE A 430 -4.97 26.50 -20.92
C PHE A 430 -4.40 25.14 -21.30
N THR A 431 -4.45 24.80 -22.59
CA THR A 431 -4.01 23.51 -23.11
C THR A 431 -2.78 23.61 -24.01
N GLY A 432 -2.01 22.53 -24.09
CA GLY A 432 -0.89 22.42 -25.01
C GLY A 432 -0.20 21.06 -24.91
N THR A 433 0.39 20.62 -26.02
CA THR A 433 1.04 19.31 -26.10
C THR A 433 2.55 19.48 -26.25
N LEU A 434 3.31 18.77 -25.43
CA LEU A 434 4.73 18.55 -25.64
C LEU A 434 4.88 17.26 -26.47
N GLU A 435 5.26 17.40 -27.73
CA GLU A 435 5.39 16.27 -28.66
C GLU A 435 6.74 15.56 -28.50
N ASP A 436 6.76 14.26 -28.77
CA ASP A 436 7.96 13.45 -28.88
C ASP A 436 8.88 13.50 -27.64
N VAL A 437 8.31 13.38 -26.43
CA VAL A 437 9.09 13.37 -25.18
C VAL A 437 9.63 11.98 -24.93
N SER A 438 10.93 11.88 -24.65
CA SER A 438 11.53 10.59 -24.27
C SER A 438 10.94 10.08 -22.97
N SER A 439 10.98 8.77 -22.75
CA SER A 439 10.73 8.20 -21.43
C SER A 439 11.53 8.92 -20.34
N GLY A 440 10.93 9.03 -19.15
CA GLY A 440 11.62 9.43 -17.93
C GLY A 440 10.80 10.29 -16.98
N ASP A 441 11.45 10.70 -15.89
CA ASP A 441 10.86 11.55 -14.87
C ASP A 441 11.15 13.02 -15.16
N TYR A 442 10.08 13.82 -15.11
CA TYR A 442 10.11 15.22 -15.45
C TYR A 442 9.46 16.04 -14.36
N GLU A 443 10.06 17.19 -14.06
CA GLU A 443 9.49 18.19 -13.17
C GLU A 443 9.11 19.43 -13.98
N PHE A 444 8.10 20.16 -13.54
CA PHE A 444 7.72 21.43 -14.14
C PHE A 444 7.02 22.40 -13.18
N VAL A 445 7.01 23.66 -13.59
CA VAL A 445 6.26 24.74 -12.94
C VAL A 445 5.34 25.42 -13.95
N VAL A 446 4.14 25.78 -13.51
CA VAL A 446 3.22 26.61 -14.29
C VAL A 446 3.61 28.07 -14.10
N PHE A 447 3.62 28.86 -15.18
CA PHE A 447 3.90 30.29 -15.09
C PHE A 447 2.98 31.12 -15.99
N CYS A 448 2.80 32.39 -15.62
CA CYS A 448 2.28 33.43 -16.50
C CYS A 448 3.27 34.61 -16.57
N SER A 449 3.56 35.07 -17.78
CA SER A 449 4.53 36.12 -18.09
C SER A 449 3.88 37.17 -19.00
N GLY A 450 4.37 38.41 -18.99
CA GLY A 450 3.75 39.50 -19.73
C GLY A 450 4.55 40.79 -19.75
N VAL A 451 3.85 41.93 -19.87
CA VAL A 451 4.51 43.24 -19.97
C VAL A 451 5.22 43.66 -18.68
N ALA A 452 4.80 43.12 -17.53
CA ALA A 452 5.37 43.49 -16.22
C ALA A 452 6.80 42.96 -16.03
N ASP A 453 7.10 41.77 -16.53
CA ASP A 453 8.42 41.13 -16.48
C ASP A 453 9.14 41.14 -17.83
N ASN A 454 8.58 41.84 -18.83
CA ASN A 454 9.10 41.90 -20.20
C ASN A 454 9.18 40.50 -20.85
N PHE A 455 8.15 39.69 -20.66
CA PHE A 455 7.98 38.37 -21.25
C PHE A 455 9.16 37.45 -20.93
N SER A 456 9.53 37.36 -19.65
CA SER A 456 10.71 36.61 -19.22
C SER A 456 10.54 35.09 -19.30
N GLY A 457 9.30 34.59 -19.25
CA GLY A 457 9.00 33.17 -19.13
C GLY A 457 9.00 32.67 -17.68
N TRP A 458 9.11 33.58 -16.70
CA TRP A 458 9.18 33.26 -15.28
C TRP A 458 8.22 34.08 -14.40
N GLY A 459 7.46 35.00 -14.99
CA GLY A 459 6.68 36.08 -14.34
C GLY A 459 6.09 35.74 -12.97
N THR A 460 4.81 35.36 -12.92
CA THR A 460 4.21 34.73 -11.75
C THR A 460 4.28 33.23 -11.91
N GLN A 461 4.82 32.53 -10.91
CA GLN A 461 4.92 31.07 -10.88
C GLN A 461 3.82 30.52 -9.98
N LEU A 462 3.24 29.41 -10.40
CA LEU A 462 2.20 28.66 -9.73
C LEU A 462 2.68 27.21 -9.66
N GLY A 463 3.21 26.83 -8.52
CA GLY A 463 3.56 25.46 -8.19
C GLY A 463 2.70 24.99 -7.02
N PRO A 464 2.64 23.68 -6.75
CA PRO A 464 1.91 23.17 -5.61
C PRO A 464 2.53 23.63 -4.28
N ASP A 465 1.81 23.42 -3.18
CA ASP A 465 2.35 23.64 -1.85
C ASP A 465 3.53 22.68 -1.60
N ILE A 466 4.61 23.21 -1.03
CA ILE A 466 5.81 22.41 -0.72
C ILE A 466 5.44 21.30 0.28
N GLY A 467 5.77 20.05 -0.05
CA GLY A 467 5.45 18.87 0.75
C GLY A 467 4.06 18.27 0.49
N SER A 468 3.32 18.79 -0.50
CA SER A 468 2.01 18.25 -0.90
C SER A 468 2.14 16.97 -1.74
N GLU A 469 1.03 16.29 -2.00
CA GLU A 469 1.05 15.02 -2.73
C GLU A 469 1.50 15.13 -4.19
N CYS A 470 1.34 16.30 -4.80
CA CYS A 470 1.77 16.59 -6.16
C CYS A 470 3.06 17.42 -6.22
N ASP A 471 3.71 17.65 -5.08
CA ASP A 471 5.08 18.12 -5.02
C ASP A 471 6.03 16.93 -5.27
N TRP A 472 6.65 16.93 -6.45
CA TRP A 472 7.38 15.77 -6.96
C TRP A 472 8.53 15.34 -6.05
N ASP A 473 9.30 16.30 -5.53
CA ASP A 473 10.40 16.06 -4.60
C ASP A 473 10.14 16.75 -3.26
N ASN A 474 9.41 16.04 -2.38
CA ASN A 474 9.13 16.46 -1.01
C ASN A 474 10.38 16.68 -0.12
N SER A 475 11.59 16.40 -0.62
CA SER A 475 12.84 16.61 0.11
C SER A 475 13.49 17.97 -0.15
N ASP A 476 13.03 18.70 -1.17
CA ASP A 476 13.62 19.96 -1.59
C ASP A 476 12.88 21.21 -1.05
N GLU A 477 13.20 22.39 -1.58
CA GLU A 477 12.60 23.67 -1.17
C GLU A 477 11.72 24.31 -2.27
N TYR A 478 11.33 23.53 -3.29
CA TYR A 478 10.66 23.96 -4.50
C TYR A 478 9.40 23.13 -4.75
N GLY A 479 8.22 23.74 -4.64
CA GLY A 479 6.97 23.09 -5.04
C GLY A 479 6.89 22.95 -6.55
N ASN A 480 7.30 21.80 -7.08
CA ASN A 480 7.28 21.48 -8.51
C ASN A 480 6.31 20.34 -8.77
N TYR A 481 5.53 20.44 -9.84
CA TYR A 481 4.77 19.30 -10.36
C TYR A 481 5.72 18.30 -11.02
N GLY A 482 5.30 17.05 -11.17
CA GLY A 482 6.07 16.07 -11.94
C GLY A 482 5.22 15.00 -12.63
N PHE A 483 5.86 14.27 -13.54
CA PHE A 483 5.28 13.15 -14.28
C PHE A 483 6.36 12.19 -14.78
N SER A 484 5.96 10.94 -15.05
CA SER A 484 6.83 9.88 -15.58
C SER A 484 6.31 9.31 -16.88
N ILE A 485 7.15 9.25 -17.91
CA ILE A 485 6.85 8.57 -19.18
C ILE A 485 7.48 7.18 -19.19
N THR A 486 6.66 6.15 -19.40
CA THR A 486 7.07 4.75 -19.56
C THR A 486 6.96 4.27 -21.01
N ASP A 487 5.75 4.17 -21.56
CA ASP A 487 5.49 3.58 -22.88
C ASP A 487 4.34 4.22 -23.71
N SER A 488 3.68 5.26 -23.18
CA SER A 488 2.44 5.82 -23.75
C SER A 488 2.25 7.32 -23.48
N ASP A 489 1.37 7.95 -24.26
CA ASP A 489 0.97 9.36 -24.12
C ASP A 489 0.36 9.64 -22.74
N ILE A 490 0.63 10.83 -22.19
CA ILE A 490 0.18 11.22 -20.85
C ILE A 490 -0.70 12.46 -20.95
N ASP A 491 -1.82 12.44 -20.25
CA ASP A 491 -2.67 13.62 -20.03
C ASP A 491 -2.45 14.14 -18.60
N ILE A 492 -2.06 15.40 -18.47
CA ILE A 492 -1.81 16.09 -17.20
C ILE A 492 -2.86 17.17 -17.03
N SER A 493 -3.62 17.10 -15.94
CA SER A 493 -4.59 18.13 -15.55
C SER A 493 -4.24 18.66 -14.17
N TYR A 494 -4.21 19.99 -14.02
CA TYR A 494 -4.04 20.62 -12.71
C TYR A 494 -4.73 21.99 -12.67
N CYS A 495 -5.27 22.34 -11.51
CA CYS A 495 -5.52 23.70 -11.10
C CYS A 495 -4.19 24.37 -10.75
N ALA A 496 -3.89 25.47 -11.42
CA ALA A 496 -2.61 26.14 -11.31
C ALA A 496 -2.32 26.59 -9.86
N GLY A 497 -1.33 25.98 -9.23
CA GLY A 497 -0.89 26.25 -7.86
C GLY A 497 -1.43 25.27 -6.81
N SER A 498 -2.13 24.20 -7.21
CA SER A 498 -2.64 23.15 -6.31
C SER A 498 -2.52 21.76 -6.93
N CYS A 499 -2.87 20.72 -6.16
CA CYS A 499 -2.89 19.32 -6.63
C CYS A 499 -4.22 18.89 -7.26
N GLU A 500 -5.25 19.73 -7.22
CA GLU A 500 -6.55 19.44 -7.83
C GLU A 500 -6.47 19.47 -9.35
N ASP A 501 -7.30 18.70 -10.05
CA ASP A 501 -7.35 18.69 -11.52
C ASP A 501 -7.97 19.97 -12.11
N THR A 502 -8.93 20.57 -11.39
CA THR A 502 -9.70 21.75 -11.81
C THR A 502 -9.77 22.77 -10.69
N CYS A 503 -9.72 24.05 -11.03
CA CYS A 503 -9.83 25.09 -10.03
C CYS A 503 -11.29 25.25 -9.65
N SER A 504 -11.65 24.71 -8.49
CA SER A 504 -12.92 25.03 -7.84
C SER A 504 -12.76 26.27 -6.97
N LEU A 505 -13.81 27.07 -6.97
CA LEU A 505 -14.06 27.99 -5.87
C LEU A 505 -14.77 27.15 -4.80
N ASP A 506 -14.10 26.84 -3.70
CA ASP A 506 -14.75 26.21 -2.53
C ASP A 506 -15.82 27.12 -1.90
N CYS A 507 -15.90 28.36 -2.36
CA CYS A 507 -16.84 29.36 -1.94
C CYS A 507 -17.44 30.14 -3.12
N ASN A 508 -18.70 30.55 -3.03
CA ASN A 508 -19.36 31.35 -4.06
C ASN A 508 -19.46 32.83 -3.62
N PRO A 509 -18.66 33.75 -4.19
CA PRO A 509 -18.68 35.16 -3.78
C PRO A 509 -19.98 35.89 -4.14
N ASP A 510 -20.79 35.31 -5.03
CA ASP A 510 -22.12 35.81 -5.39
C ASP A 510 -23.24 35.20 -4.53
N LEU A 511 -22.92 34.32 -3.58
CA LEU A 511 -23.88 33.71 -2.66
C LEU A 511 -24.44 34.78 -1.71
N ILE A 512 -25.76 34.98 -1.79
CA ILE A 512 -26.44 36.00 -0.98
C ILE A 512 -26.71 35.44 0.41
N CYS A 513 -25.91 35.91 1.37
CA CYS A 513 -25.95 35.44 2.75
C CYS A 513 -26.61 36.44 3.69
N ALA A 514 -27.22 35.93 4.76
CA ALA A 514 -27.78 36.79 5.79
C ALA A 514 -26.64 37.42 6.61
N GLU A 515 -26.70 38.74 6.86
CA GLU A 515 -25.74 39.46 7.72
C GLU A 515 -25.96 39.10 9.20
N VAL A 516 -25.45 37.94 9.60
CA VAL A 516 -25.51 37.40 10.97
C VAL A 516 -24.15 36.79 11.28
N LEU A 517 -23.65 37.00 12.50
CA LEU A 517 -22.41 36.38 12.96
C LEU A 517 -22.61 34.87 13.15
N THR A 518 -21.79 34.06 12.51
CA THR A 518 -21.92 32.59 12.49
C THR A 518 -20.55 31.95 12.69
N CYS A 519 -20.49 30.91 13.52
CA CYS A 519 -19.25 30.15 13.72
C CYS A 519 -19.18 29.04 12.67
N PHE A 520 -18.01 28.87 12.05
CA PHE A 520 -17.65 27.69 11.29
C PHE A 520 -16.38 27.14 11.94
N GLY A 521 -16.48 25.95 12.55
CA GLY A 521 -15.45 25.46 13.47
C GLY A 521 -15.21 26.43 14.64
N ALA A 522 -13.94 26.73 14.91
CA ALA A 522 -13.52 27.68 15.95
C ALA A 522 -13.49 29.15 15.48
N GLU A 523 -13.83 29.42 14.21
CA GLU A 523 -13.70 30.73 13.60
C GLU A 523 -15.06 31.41 13.40
N LEU A 524 -15.13 32.72 13.68
CA LEU A 524 -16.35 33.50 13.59
C LEU A 524 -16.40 34.23 12.25
N TYR A 525 -17.51 34.17 11.54
CA TYR A 525 -17.69 34.82 10.24
C TYR A 525 -18.79 35.90 10.29
N PRO A 526 -18.74 36.91 9.41
CA PRO A 526 -19.65 38.06 9.43
C PRO A 526 -21.04 37.78 8.82
N THR A 527 -21.20 36.69 8.08
CA THR A 527 -22.47 36.27 7.48
C THR A 527 -22.80 34.82 7.79
N ALA A 528 -24.06 34.45 7.50
CA ALA A 528 -24.59 33.12 7.76
C ALA A 528 -24.01 32.00 6.86
N CYS A 529 -23.29 32.33 5.78
CA CYS A 529 -22.64 31.33 4.93
C CYS A 529 -21.14 31.23 5.19
N GLY A 530 -20.57 32.18 5.95
CA GLY A 530 -19.16 32.22 6.30
C GLY A 530 -18.21 31.90 5.15
N PRO A 531 -17.41 30.83 5.23
CA PRO A 531 -16.46 30.50 4.17
C PRO A 531 -17.16 30.26 2.82
N ASP A 532 -18.40 29.74 2.79
CA ASP A 532 -19.12 29.40 1.55
C ASP A 532 -19.44 30.60 0.66
N ASN A 533 -19.39 31.84 1.18
CA ASN A 533 -19.52 33.06 0.35
C ASN A 533 -18.22 33.88 0.28
N CYS A 534 -17.09 33.22 0.54
CA CYS A 534 -15.76 33.79 0.55
C CYS A 534 -15.60 34.93 1.58
N ASP A 535 -16.34 34.87 2.69
CA ASP A 535 -16.09 35.79 3.79
C ASP A 535 -14.83 35.38 4.55
N GLU A 536 -14.01 36.35 4.90
CA GLU A 536 -12.87 36.14 5.80
C GLU A 536 -13.35 36.04 7.27
N PRO A 537 -12.72 35.18 8.08
CA PRO A 537 -13.02 35.08 9.50
C PRO A 537 -12.70 36.38 10.24
N ILE A 538 -13.45 36.64 11.30
CA ILE A 538 -13.33 37.81 12.18
C ILE A 538 -12.94 37.37 13.60
N GLU A 539 -12.27 38.28 14.32
CA GLU A 539 -11.78 38.02 15.68
C GLU A 539 -12.93 37.74 16.67
N ASP A 540 -12.98 36.53 17.23
CA ASP A 540 -13.97 36.12 18.23
C ASP A 540 -13.64 36.65 19.64
N ILE A 541 -13.86 37.95 19.82
CA ILE A 541 -13.57 38.66 21.08
C ILE A 541 -14.49 38.22 22.23
N ASP A 542 -15.67 37.67 21.93
CA ASP A 542 -16.70 37.34 22.91
C ASP A 542 -16.79 35.83 23.23
N GLY A 543 -15.95 34.99 22.60
CA GLY A 543 -15.91 33.54 22.83
C GLY A 543 -17.18 32.83 22.36
N ILE A 544 -17.73 33.29 21.23
CA ILE A 544 -18.94 32.76 20.62
C ILE A 544 -18.69 31.31 20.15
N CYS A 545 -17.49 30.97 19.69
CA CYS A 545 -17.15 29.69 19.06
C CYS A 545 -16.35 28.73 19.99
N SER A 546 -16.71 28.59 21.28
CA SER A 546 -15.97 27.74 22.25
C SER A 546 -16.39 26.26 22.28
N ASP A 547 -15.43 25.35 22.57
CA ASP A 547 -15.40 23.86 22.46
C ASP A 547 -16.66 23.02 22.78
N ASN A 548 -17.68 23.54 23.46
CA ASN A 548 -18.92 22.77 23.71
C ASN A 548 -19.96 22.89 22.59
N ASN A 549 -19.56 23.42 21.43
CA ASN A 549 -20.46 23.77 20.33
C ASN A 549 -19.80 23.59 18.95
N ILE A 550 -18.74 22.77 18.88
CA ILE A 550 -18.10 22.41 17.61
C ILE A 550 -19.00 21.36 16.95
N GLU A 551 -19.47 21.69 15.75
CA GLU A 551 -20.28 20.81 14.91
C GLU A 551 -19.39 20.21 13.82
N TYR A 552 -19.59 18.94 13.52
CA TYR A 552 -18.88 18.18 12.50
C TYR A 552 -19.82 17.91 11.32
N ALA A 553 -19.29 17.92 10.11
CA ALA A 553 -20.04 17.62 8.90
C ALA A 553 -20.30 16.12 8.80
N ILE A 554 -21.59 15.76 8.79
CA ILE A 554 -22.07 14.38 8.66
C ILE A 554 -22.78 14.26 7.32
N THR A 555 -22.16 13.54 6.39
CA THR A 555 -22.70 13.31 5.04
C THR A 555 -23.34 11.93 4.95
N PHE A 556 -24.54 11.85 4.36
CA PHE A 556 -25.25 10.59 4.16
C PHE A 556 -25.19 10.16 2.71
N ASP A 557 -24.48 9.07 2.45
CA ASP A 557 -24.38 8.42 1.15
C ASP A 557 -25.36 7.24 1.12
N ILE A 558 -26.55 7.48 0.57
CA ILE A 558 -27.66 6.52 0.65
C ILE A 558 -27.89 5.88 -0.71
N ASP A 559 -27.73 4.56 -0.77
CA ASP A 559 -28.02 3.75 -1.95
C ASP A 559 -29.51 3.32 -1.98
N GLY A 560 -30.05 3.02 -3.17
CA GLY A 560 -31.42 2.53 -3.36
C GLY A 560 -32.53 3.59 -3.27
N VAL A 561 -32.18 4.88 -3.39
CA VAL A 561 -33.12 6.02 -3.30
C VAL A 561 -33.31 6.79 -4.60
N ASP A 562 -32.82 6.27 -5.74
CA ASP A 562 -32.89 6.94 -7.04
C ASP A 562 -34.31 7.24 -7.53
N GLU A 563 -35.29 6.45 -7.10
CA GLU A 563 -36.70 6.66 -7.44
C GLU A 563 -37.38 7.75 -6.59
N CYS A 564 -36.69 8.29 -5.57
CA CYS A 564 -37.23 9.33 -4.70
C CYS A 564 -37.21 10.69 -5.41
N GLY A 565 -38.32 11.42 -5.34
CA GLY A 565 -38.36 12.78 -5.89
C GLY A 565 -37.52 13.78 -5.10
N PHE A 566 -37.32 13.51 -3.81
CA PHE A 566 -36.46 14.23 -2.86
C PHE A 566 -36.14 13.25 -1.73
N VAL A 567 -34.92 13.27 -1.20
CA VAL A 567 -34.49 12.42 -0.09
C VAL A 567 -34.22 13.31 1.11
N SER A 568 -34.72 12.91 2.28
CA SER A 568 -34.38 13.56 3.55
C SER A 568 -34.07 12.54 4.63
N VAL A 569 -32.94 12.73 5.29
CA VAL A 569 -32.54 12.06 6.51
C VAL A 569 -32.87 12.95 7.70
N THR A 570 -33.56 12.38 8.68
CA THR A 570 -34.00 13.08 9.90
C THR A 570 -33.87 12.17 11.10
N GLY A 571 -33.59 12.74 12.27
CA GLY A 571 -33.18 11.99 13.43
C GLY A 571 -33.19 12.79 14.72
N THR A 572 -32.50 12.28 15.74
CA THR A 572 -32.38 12.97 17.02
C THR A 572 -31.64 14.31 16.90
N PHE A 573 -30.73 14.45 15.94
CA PHE A 573 -29.92 15.65 15.70
C PHE A 573 -30.73 16.86 15.18
N ASP A 574 -31.78 16.65 14.40
CA ASP A 574 -32.71 17.70 13.95
C ASP A 574 -34.04 17.65 14.72
N ASN A 575 -34.12 16.84 15.78
CA ASN A 575 -35.32 16.60 16.58
C ASN A 575 -36.51 16.13 15.70
N TRP A 576 -36.24 15.21 14.78
CA TRP A 576 -37.21 14.54 13.90
C TRP A 576 -38.04 15.51 13.05
N SER A 577 -37.42 16.60 12.60
CA SER A 577 -38.12 17.66 11.87
C SER A 577 -38.53 17.24 10.46
N GLY A 578 -37.83 16.24 9.89
CA GLY A 578 -37.91 15.87 8.49
C GLY A 578 -37.02 16.72 7.58
N TRP A 579 -36.06 17.48 8.13
CA TRP A 579 -35.24 18.45 7.40
C TRP A 579 -33.80 18.49 7.89
N GLY A 580 -33.24 17.33 8.21
CA GLY A 580 -31.83 17.17 8.58
C GLY A 580 -30.92 17.27 7.36
N ALA A 581 -30.24 16.17 7.03
CA ALA A 581 -29.58 16.02 5.74
C ALA A 581 -30.61 15.75 4.64
N HIS A 582 -30.46 16.34 3.46
CA HIS A 582 -31.39 16.17 2.35
C HIS A 582 -30.77 16.55 1.00
N THR A 583 -31.43 16.22 -0.11
CA THR A 583 -30.85 16.42 -1.46
C THR A 583 -30.45 17.87 -1.76
N ASP A 584 -31.11 18.87 -1.16
CA ASP A 584 -30.78 20.29 -1.39
C ASP A 584 -29.53 20.79 -0.60
N ASN A 585 -29.02 20.04 0.37
CA ASN A 585 -27.82 20.40 1.15
C ASN A 585 -26.70 19.37 0.99
N GLY A 586 -26.66 18.68 -0.15
CA GLY A 586 -25.63 17.68 -0.45
C GLY A 586 -25.73 16.43 0.42
N MET A 587 -26.89 16.18 1.05
CA MET A 587 -27.06 15.12 2.06
C MET A 587 -26.16 15.31 3.29
N THR A 588 -25.78 16.54 3.61
CA THR A 588 -24.89 16.85 4.75
C THR A 588 -25.63 17.65 5.84
N THR A 589 -25.27 17.39 7.10
CA THR A 589 -25.76 18.13 8.27
C THR A 589 -24.67 18.29 9.32
N PHE A 590 -24.76 19.32 10.16
CA PHE A 590 -23.72 19.66 11.14
C PHE A 590 -24.16 19.24 12.54
N ILE A 591 -23.39 18.37 13.17
CA ILE A 591 -23.77 17.69 14.41
C ILE A 591 -22.63 17.74 15.43
N THR A 592 -22.93 18.05 16.69
CA THR A 592 -21.93 17.99 17.79
C THR A 592 -21.61 16.56 18.20
N ASN A 593 -20.51 16.32 18.90
CA ASN A 593 -20.19 15.00 19.46
C ASN A 593 -21.37 14.37 20.24
N GLY A 594 -21.66 13.10 19.97
CA GLY A 594 -22.77 12.37 20.58
C GLY A 594 -23.22 11.14 19.80
N GLU A 595 -24.20 10.43 20.36
CA GLU A 595 -24.89 9.29 19.73
C GLU A 595 -26.23 9.75 19.15
N TYR A 596 -26.52 9.35 17.92
CA TYR A 596 -27.69 9.81 17.19
C TYR A 596 -28.43 8.66 16.51
N GLU A 597 -29.75 8.80 16.40
CA GLU A 597 -30.62 7.89 15.64
C GLU A 597 -31.25 8.63 14.46
N TYR A 598 -31.51 7.94 13.36
CA TYR A 598 -32.10 8.55 12.16
C TYR A 598 -32.96 7.58 11.34
N THR A 599 -33.76 8.17 10.44
CA THR A 599 -34.53 7.46 9.41
C THR A 599 -34.45 8.22 8.09
N ILE A 600 -34.74 7.53 6.98
CA ILE A 600 -34.71 8.09 5.63
C ILE A 600 -36.14 8.26 5.12
N LEU A 601 -36.42 9.43 4.57
CA LEU A 601 -37.68 9.81 3.95
C LEU A 601 -37.48 9.93 2.44
N CYS A 602 -38.11 9.01 1.70
CA CYS A 602 -38.24 9.07 0.26
C CYS A 602 -39.49 9.88 -0.09
N VAL A 603 -39.31 11.14 -0.45
CA VAL A 603 -40.40 12.12 -0.56
C VAL A 603 -41.01 12.10 -1.96
N ASP A 604 -42.35 12.03 -2.02
CA ASP A 604 -43.12 12.18 -3.26
C ASP A 604 -43.34 13.67 -3.56
N THR A 605 -42.50 14.21 -4.45
CA THR A 605 -42.56 15.61 -4.86
C THR A 605 -43.70 15.94 -5.82
N SER A 606 -44.48 14.94 -6.25
CA SER A 606 -45.66 15.15 -7.11
C SER A 606 -46.84 15.79 -6.36
N ALA A 607 -46.85 15.71 -5.02
CA ALA A 607 -47.84 16.36 -4.18
C ALA A 607 -47.57 17.87 -4.07
N ASN A 608 -48.54 18.70 -4.45
CA ASN A 608 -48.41 20.15 -4.34
C ASN A 608 -48.32 20.57 -2.86
N GLU A 609 -47.31 21.39 -2.53
CA GLU A 609 -46.99 21.79 -1.14
C GLU A 609 -46.58 20.61 -0.22
N TRP A 610 -45.96 19.56 -0.77
CA TRP A 610 -45.47 18.41 0.00
C TRP A 610 -44.62 18.81 1.22
N TRP A 611 -43.84 19.89 1.11
CA TRP A 611 -42.98 20.42 2.17
C TRP A 611 -43.74 20.86 3.44
N ASN A 612 -45.04 21.17 3.35
CA ASN A 612 -45.84 21.53 4.54
C ASN A 612 -46.13 20.33 5.46
N ASP A 613 -45.99 19.12 4.94
CA ASP A 613 -46.17 17.85 5.66
C ASP A 613 -45.24 16.80 5.04
N ILE A 614 -43.93 16.95 5.25
CA ILE A 614 -42.94 16.09 4.61
C ILE A 614 -43.14 14.62 4.99
N TRP A 615 -43.39 14.34 6.26
CA TRP A 615 -43.71 13.00 6.77
C TRP A 615 -44.94 12.39 6.09
N GLY A 616 -46.01 13.17 5.90
CA GLY A 616 -47.23 12.70 5.24
C GLY A 616 -47.10 12.45 3.74
N ASN A 617 -46.06 13.02 3.10
CA ASN A 617 -45.79 12.88 1.67
C ASN A 617 -44.52 12.06 1.39
N SER A 618 -44.10 11.21 2.33
CA SER A 618 -42.91 10.37 2.18
C SER A 618 -43.20 8.89 2.41
N THR A 619 -42.44 8.05 1.71
CA THR A 619 -42.24 6.65 2.10
C THR A 619 -41.04 6.60 3.03
N GLN A 620 -41.22 6.04 4.23
CA GLN A 620 -40.15 5.92 5.20
C GLN A 620 -39.37 4.62 4.98
N PHE A 621 -38.05 4.72 4.93
CA PHE A 621 -37.14 3.58 5.05
C PHE A 621 -36.63 3.51 6.50
N SER A 622 -37.19 2.56 7.24
CA SER A 622 -36.80 2.23 8.61
C SER A 622 -35.72 1.15 8.61
N ALA A 623 -34.90 1.11 9.66
CA ALA A 623 -33.89 0.08 9.83
C ALA A 623 -34.53 -1.32 9.94
N PRO A 624 -33.97 -2.35 9.30
CA PRO A 624 -34.24 -3.72 9.67
C PRO A 624 -33.86 -3.99 11.14
N ILE A 625 -34.53 -4.96 11.77
CA ILE A 625 -34.31 -5.28 13.19
C ILE A 625 -32.86 -5.65 13.55
N GLU A 626 -32.06 -6.04 12.58
CA GLU A 626 -30.67 -6.46 12.77
C GLU A 626 -29.68 -5.28 12.84
N CYS A 627 -30.05 -4.10 12.32
CA CYS A 627 -29.28 -2.85 12.45
C CYS A 627 -30.08 -1.72 13.11
N ASP A 628 -31.13 -2.09 13.86
CA ASP A 628 -31.87 -1.18 14.72
C ASP A 628 -31.00 -0.79 15.93
N TRP A 629 -30.67 0.51 16.03
CA TRP A 629 -29.73 1.03 17.05
C TRP A 629 -30.19 0.71 18.47
N ASP A 630 -31.49 0.85 18.74
CA ASP A 630 -32.12 0.37 19.98
C ASP A 630 -33.24 -0.64 19.68
N SER A 631 -32.83 -1.88 19.40
CA SER A 631 -33.74 -3.03 19.23
C SER A 631 -34.69 -3.32 20.41
N SER A 632 -34.61 -2.57 21.52
CA SER A 632 -35.50 -2.68 22.68
C SER A 632 -36.66 -1.68 22.66
N ASP A 633 -36.64 -0.73 21.74
CA ASP A 633 -37.65 0.32 21.62
C ASP A 633 -38.77 -0.05 20.61
N GLU A 634 -39.72 0.87 20.33
CA GLU A 634 -40.84 0.62 19.40
C GLU A 634 -40.60 1.17 17.98
N TYR A 635 -39.43 1.76 17.70
CA TYR A 635 -39.12 2.53 16.50
C TYR A 635 -37.81 2.04 15.85
N ALA A 636 -37.93 1.29 14.77
CA ALA A 636 -36.76 0.78 14.07
C ALA A 636 -35.99 1.89 13.33
N ASN A 637 -34.90 2.37 13.93
CA ASN A 637 -34.10 3.50 13.46
C ASN A 637 -32.63 3.09 13.30
N TYR A 638 -31.96 3.70 12.32
CA TYR A 638 -30.51 3.57 12.18
C TYR A 638 -29.81 4.43 13.24
N GLY A 639 -28.54 4.17 13.54
CA GLY A 639 -27.78 5.00 14.47
C GLY A 639 -26.30 5.11 14.15
N PHE A 640 -25.67 6.15 14.68
CA PHE A 640 -24.27 6.48 14.48
C PHE A 640 -23.71 7.29 15.66
N THR A 641 -22.39 7.44 15.73
CA THR A 641 -21.68 8.21 16.76
C THR A 641 -20.73 9.21 16.12
N VAL A 642 -20.75 10.46 16.59
CA VAL A 642 -19.84 11.53 16.17
C VAL A 642 -18.77 11.73 17.25
N SER A 643 -17.50 11.68 16.87
CA SER A 643 -16.35 11.81 17.78
C SER A 643 -15.19 12.59 17.12
N ASP A 644 -15.23 13.91 17.28
CA ASP A 644 -14.13 14.83 16.95
C ASP A 644 -13.68 14.85 15.48
N ALA A 645 -14.50 14.38 14.54
CA ALA A 645 -14.21 14.38 13.10
C ALA A 645 -15.49 14.43 12.24
N ASP A 646 -15.34 14.99 11.04
CA ASP A 646 -16.33 14.86 9.95
C ASP A 646 -16.40 13.39 9.49
N MET A 647 -17.57 12.95 9.02
CA MET A 647 -17.74 11.55 8.58
C MET A 647 -18.81 11.39 7.50
N THR A 648 -18.69 10.29 6.74
CA THR A 648 -19.70 9.85 5.77
C THR A 648 -20.36 8.56 6.28
N ILE A 649 -21.69 8.49 6.18
CA ILE A 649 -22.50 7.33 6.52
C ILE A 649 -23.02 6.73 5.22
N SER A 650 -22.46 5.60 4.80
CA SER A 650 -22.89 4.85 3.61
C SER A 650 -23.89 3.75 4.00
N LEU A 651 -25.05 3.71 3.34
CA LEU A 651 -26.13 2.77 3.67
C LEU A 651 -27.08 2.50 2.49
N CYS A 652 -27.45 1.23 2.30
CA CYS A 652 -28.59 0.83 1.49
C CYS A 652 -29.93 1.15 2.18
N ALA A 653 -30.78 1.97 1.55
CA ALA A 653 -32.06 2.36 2.10
C ALA A 653 -32.97 1.15 2.40
N GLY A 654 -33.23 0.91 3.69
CA GLY A 654 -34.06 -0.20 4.16
C GLY A 654 -33.30 -1.51 4.36
N GLY A 655 -31.98 -1.50 4.20
CA GLY A 655 -31.05 -2.60 4.50
C GLY A 655 -30.11 -2.25 5.65
N CYS A 656 -29.09 -3.10 5.86
CA CYS A 656 -28.03 -2.88 6.86
C CYS A 656 -26.62 -2.88 6.23
N GLU A 657 -26.56 -3.00 4.91
CA GLU A 657 -25.33 -3.01 4.11
C GLU A 657 -25.05 -1.60 3.58
N GLU A 658 -23.79 -1.31 3.23
CA GLU A 658 -23.40 0.00 2.69
C GLU A 658 -24.00 0.29 1.32
N THR A 659 -24.11 -0.75 0.48
CA THR A 659 -24.70 -0.66 -0.87
C THR A 659 -25.86 -1.61 -1.01
N CYS A 660 -26.86 -1.22 -1.78
CA CYS A 660 -27.96 -2.09 -2.17
C CYS A 660 -27.41 -3.04 -3.21
N GLU A 661 -27.20 -4.32 -2.86
CA GLU A 661 -26.71 -5.34 -3.79
C GLU A 661 -27.44 -5.23 -5.14
N ASN A 662 -26.74 -4.70 -6.14
CA ASN A 662 -27.13 -4.80 -7.53
C ASN A 662 -26.97 -6.28 -7.88
N VAL A 663 -28.10 -6.99 -7.91
CA VAL A 663 -28.22 -8.36 -8.40
C VAL A 663 -27.30 -8.49 -9.62
N GLU A 664 -26.28 -9.36 -9.53
CA GLU A 664 -25.42 -9.69 -10.67
C GLU A 664 -26.30 -9.89 -11.90
N CYS A 665 -26.22 -8.93 -12.82
CA CYS A 665 -27.05 -9.00 -13.99
C CYS A 665 -26.50 -10.09 -14.91
N THR A 666 -27.19 -11.22 -14.94
CA THR A 666 -26.83 -12.32 -15.82
C THR A 666 -27.41 -12.04 -17.20
N ALA A 667 -26.55 -11.75 -18.19
CA ALA A 667 -26.91 -11.68 -19.60
C ALA A 667 -27.43 -13.04 -20.11
N ASN A 668 -28.73 -13.30 -19.89
CA ASN A 668 -29.36 -14.60 -20.09
C ASN A 668 -30.37 -14.62 -21.26
N GLY A 669 -30.64 -13.47 -21.87
CA GLY A 669 -31.54 -13.32 -23.01
C GLY A 669 -33.03 -13.29 -22.67
N ASP A 670 -33.43 -13.40 -21.39
CA ASP A 670 -34.82 -13.33 -20.93
C ASP A 670 -35.26 -11.86 -20.76
N THR A 671 -35.50 -11.22 -21.89
CA THR A 671 -35.77 -9.78 -21.95
C THR A 671 -37.18 -9.40 -21.48
N ASN A 672 -38.06 -10.38 -21.23
CA ASN A 672 -39.41 -10.14 -20.73
C ASN A 672 -39.57 -10.50 -19.23
N GLY A 673 -38.55 -11.13 -18.63
CA GLY A 673 -38.45 -11.37 -17.19
C GLY A 673 -39.41 -12.44 -16.67
N ASP A 674 -39.88 -13.35 -17.53
CA ASP A 674 -40.79 -14.43 -17.13
C ASP A 674 -40.08 -15.71 -16.67
N GLY A 675 -38.74 -15.71 -16.67
CA GLY A 675 -37.88 -16.82 -16.32
C GLY A 675 -37.74 -17.86 -17.44
N ILE A 676 -38.22 -17.57 -18.65
CA ILE A 676 -38.30 -18.55 -19.75
C ILE A 676 -37.77 -17.95 -21.05
N LEU A 677 -36.53 -18.28 -21.40
CA LEU A 677 -35.94 -17.92 -22.70
C LEU A 677 -36.67 -18.58 -23.89
N ASN A 678 -37.41 -17.80 -24.67
CA ASN A 678 -38.17 -18.26 -25.82
C ASN A 678 -38.40 -17.16 -26.89
N VAL A 679 -39.26 -17.45 -27.88
CA VAL A 679 -39.51 -16.52 -29.00
C VAL A 679 -40.15 -15.20 -28.57
N VAL A 680 -40.79 -15.15 -27.41
CA VAL A 680 -41.37 -13.93 -26.84
C VAL A 680 -40.27 -12.93 -26.47
N ASP A 681 -39.12 -13.40 -25.98
CA ASP A 681 -37.94 -12.55 -25.67
C ASP A 681 -37.31 -11.96 -26.93
N VAL A 682 -37.24 -12.75 -28.00
CA VAL A 682 -36.80 -12.24 -29.31
C VAL A 682 -37.75 -11.14 -29.82
N VAL A 683 -39.06 -11.31 -29.63
CA VAL A 683 -40.05 -10.30 -30.04
C VAL A 683 -39.96 -9.04 -29.18
N SER A 684 -39.71 -9.19 -27.87
CA SER A 684 -39.44 -8.08 -26.95
C SER A 684 -38.20 -7.31 -27.39
N LEU A 685 -37.11 -8.02 -27.70
CA LEU A 685 -35.81 -7.45 -28.08
C LEU A 685 -35.87 -6.68 -29.41
N VAL A 686 -36.57 -7.25 -30.40
CA VAL A 686 -36.89 -6.53 -31.65
C VAL A 686 -37.75 -5.30 -31.36
N GLY A 687 -38.67 -5.39 -30.40
CA GLY A 687 -39.51 -4.28 -29.98
C GLY A 687 -38.70 -3.10 -29.42
N TYR A 688 -37.69 -3.39 -28.60
CA TYR A 688 -36.74 -2.40 -28.07
C TYR A 688 -35.90 -1.75 -29.17
N ILE A 689 -35.28 -2.57 -30.05
CA ILE A 689 -34.46 -2.07 -31.17
C ILE A 689 -35.26 -1.19 -32.15
N LEU A 690 -36.56 -1.45 -32.30
CA LEU A 690 -37.46 -0.64 -33.13
C LEU A 690 -38.05 0.58 -32.39
N GLY A 691 -37.68 0.80 -31.12
CA GLY A 691 -38.20 1.90 -30.28
C GLY A 691 -39.69 1.77 -29.98
N THR A 692 -40.21 0.54 -29.95
CA THR A 692 -41.63 0.24 -29.67
C THR A 692 -41.87 -0.29 -28.26
N ILE A 693 -40.79 -0.63 -27.54
CA ILE A 693 -40.75 -1.07 -26.15
C ILE A 693 -39.57 -0.35 -25.49
N GLU A 694 -39.73 0.11 -24.25
CA GLU A 694 -38.63 0.62 -23.42
C GLU A 694 -38.23 -0.47 -22.41
N TYR A 695 -36.94 -0.57 -22.12
CA TYR A 695 -36.38 -1.54 -21.19
C TYR A 695 -35.94 -0.85 -19.90
N SER A 696 -36.09 -1.55 -18.78
CA SER A 696 -35.38 -1.22 -17.55
C SER A 696 -33.89 -1.59 -17.67
N GLU A 697 -33.05 -1.10 -16.76
CA GLU A 697 -31.61 -1.42 -16.74
C GLU A 697 -31.35 -2.92 -16.69
N ASN A 698 -32.09 -3.66 -15.85
CA ASN A 698 -32.05 -5.13 -15.81
C ASN A 698 -32.40 -5.80 -17.15
N GLN A 699 -33.31 -5.21 -17.94
CA GLN A 699 -33.70 -5.75 -19.25
C GLN A 699 -32.71 -5.38 -20.35
N ILE A 700 -32.05 -4.22 -20.25
CA ILE A 700 -30.94 -3.84 -21.13
C ILE A 700 -29.81 -4.84 -20.93
N CYS A 701 -29.43 -5.10 -19.68
CA CYS A 701 -28.36 -6.03 -19.41
C CYS A 701 -28.74 -7.51 -19.69
N ALA A 702 -29.98 -7.94 -19.46
CA ALA A 702 -30.44 -9.27 -19.93
C ALA A 702 -30.42 -9.40 -21.46
N ALA A 703 -30.50 -8.27 -22.18
CA ALA A 703 -30.51 -8.21 -23.63
C ALA A 703 -29.12 -8.12 -24.27
N ASP A 704 -28.12 -7.54 -23.59
CA ASP A 704 -26.74 -7.40 -24.07
C ASP A 704 -25.95 -8.71 -23.89
N LEU A 705 -26.03 -9.60 -24.88
CA LEU A 705 -25.46 -10.93 -24.76
C LEU A 705 -23.98 -11.01 -25.15
N ASN A 706 -23.44 -9.97 -25.78
CA ASN A 706 -22.02 -9.90 -26.15
C ASN A 706 -21.24 -8.89 -25.30
N GLY A 707 -21.88 -8.21 -24.35
CA GLY A 707 -21.25 -7.34 -23.37
C GLY A 707 -20.66 -6.08 -23.98
N ASP A 708 -21.21 -5.61 -25.11
CA ASP A 708 -20.70 -4.45 -25.84
C ASP A 708 -21.46 -3.15 -25.53
N THR A 709 -22.41 -3.21 -24.58
CA THR A 709 -23.29 -2.14 -24.11
C THR A 709 -24.31 -1.63 -25.14
N ILE A 710 -24.38 -2.25 -26.33
CA ILE A 710 -25.24 -1.80 -27.45
C ILE A 710 -26.22 -2.89 -27.86
N ILE A 711 -27.48 -2.74 -27.43
CA ILE A 711 -28.54 -3.67 -27.83
C ILE A 711 -28.89 -3.54 -29.31
N ASN A 712 -28.52 -4.54 -30.11
CA ASN A 712 -28.70 -4.51 -31.55
C ASN A 712 -29.01 -5.92 -32.14
N VAL A 713 -28.85 -6.05 -33.46
CA VAL A 713 -29.16 -7.29 -34.16
C VAL A 713 -28.22 -8.45 -33.77
N VAL A 714 -27.02 -8.15 -33.27
CA VAL A 714 -26.05 -9.13 -32.78
C VAL A 714 -26.61 -9.86 -31.56
N ASP A 715 -27.25 -9.15 -30.64
CA ASP A 715 -27.92 -9.71 -29.47
C ASP A 715 -29.11 -10.60 -29.84
N ILE A 716 -29.90 -10.19 -30.85
CA ILE A 716 -30.97 -11.04 -31.37
C ILE A 716 -30.41 -12.37 -31.88
N VAL A 717 -29.27 -12.34 -32.57
CA VAL A 717 -28.63 -13.56 -33.08
C VAL A 717 -28.15 -14.43 -31.91
N ALA A 718 -27.60 -13.82 -30.87
CA ALA A 718 -27.18 -14.53 -29.66
C ALA A 718 -28.36 -15.17 -28.91
N VAL A 719 -29.47 -14.45 -28.68
CA VAL A 719 -30.70 -14.98 -28.06
C VAL A 719 -31.25 -16.15 -28.89
N VAL A 720 -31.30 -16.00 -30.22
CA VAL A 720 -31.77 -17.07 -31.11
C VAL A 720 -30.84 -18.29 -31.06
N GLY A 721 -29.53 -18.08 -30.93
CA GLY A 721 -28.55 -19.15 -30.70
C GLY A 721 -28.85 -19.92 -29.43
N LEU A 722 -29.06 -19.22 -28.31
CA LEU A 722 -29.40 -19.84 -27.03
C LEU A 722 -30.73 -20.63 -27.07
N ILE A 723 -31.73 -20.16 -27.81
CA ILE A 723 -33.02 -20.86 -27.98
C ILE A 723 -32.87 -22.13 -28.82
N LEU A 724 -32.01 -22.12 -29.84
CA LEU A 724 -31.85 -23.23 -30.77
C LEU A 724 -30.87 -24.31 -30.30
N GLY A 725 -29.98 -23.98 -29.35
CA GLY A 725 -28.82 -24.79 -28.98
C GLY A 725 -27.81 -24.88 -30.12
#